data_AF-A0A9N8RCA4-F1
#
_entry.id   AF-A0A9N8RCA4-F1
#
_cell.length_a   1.000
_cell.length_b   1.000
_cell.length_c   1.000
_cell.angle_alpha   90.00
_cell.angle_beta   90.00
_cell.angle_gamma   90.00
#
_symmetry.space_group_name_H-M   'P 1'
#
loop_
_entity.id
_entity.type
_entity.pdbx_description
1 polymer ?
#
loop_
_entity_poly.entity_id
_entity_poly.type
_entity_poly.pdbx_seq_one_letter_code
_entity_poly.pdbx_strand_id
1 'polypeptide(L)'
;MSQQDMDEPPALGQKEPHTASYLQNCVVFMCNSDQVLTASKSFAGPTKLTSRLIVMISRDVNPVFLFEISFPLGEGQPDNENFGFGVKHKLNYGINKVEANDRQTIEVRFPREKTQAKCEVAPASIVDRRFRVKDKDKVCILTVSVTAPVTTVGYGSPFRSADTEVNSWVNDNEPIGQGGNLHTFLQQQSFTFLVAKGAVDFEKRLDLDRLPPPFRYPYVPAAIQNSHPNDLIHVTAVVQGRSQDIMWLNERCEEIAATKFSGYFVTQPDSTIDKATSLYLVIARTPEFKHKQVWGHLQKGQLVKVALFDSPSDEKEQETWSVFHNHAPVQQPLIPSRNAKIVSSSEDVPELSDHPIKKHELVLIVQTKMKPDAPFDIKFFCSRKAAQYKGFYQWMSKPAPRDIVEAIEAMMLQDAPATLRPLPVVNFREGVDKEYADEIVDEALPGDRKRFCAYLEHRPLGLGIATSASLGPTFCSAPTNVDVDNFASRIDNRSAMIAARCNYCKHAGGAPRVHRRFVVRAYDMTHESAAFRRLLQDPNQGDNAAPKSFFYPPSNWKLHLSSVYWLLMLLRSPIVRSLHQDDAPVLHHLQQGIDQNLDIAGLRALVTRAIDWETFSGSKEYDIAMTTAGEYLNDIACRAKILCATPADSENDKRVKMFKLHAKGFAIDEASNMKRPNLYCVWGNTLSPLFVFGDPKQLRPTVMMLTERWPNSKTRPGEFINRYAWDARISALEYLQASGIPTYRYGNLDTTKASD
;
A
#
# COMPACT_ATOMS: atom_id res chain seq x y z
N MET A 1 34.39 4.94 0.91
CA MET A 1 35.03 3.81 0.21
C MET A 1 35.49 4.32 -1.14
N SER A 2 36.79 4.24 -1.43
CA SER A 2 37.40 4.75 -2.66
C SER A 2 37.10 3.84 -3.85
N GLN A 3 37.07 4.39 -5.06
CA GLN A 3 36.69 3.68 -6.29
C GLN A 3 37.83 2.83 -6.91
N GLN A 4 38.84 2.43 -6.13
CA GLN A 4 40.04 1.77 -6.66
C GLN A 4 39.98 0.22 -6.66
N ASP A 5 39.07 -0.40 -5.92
CA ASP A 5 38.92 -1.87 -5.88
C ASP A 5 37.90 -2.40 -6.94
N MET A 6 37.57 -1.59 -7.96
CA MET A 6 36.45 -1.85 -8.88
C MET A 6 36.83 -2.50 -10.22
N ASP A 7 38.13 -2.73 -10.47
CA ASP A 7 38.67 -3.35 -11.69
C ASP A 7 39.55 -4.59 -11.39
N GLU A 8 39.19 -5.38 -10.36
CA GLU A 8 39.70 -6.77 -10.30
C GLU A 8 39.02 -7.59 -11.42
N PRO A 9 39.78 -8.19 -12.36
CA PRO A 9 39.21 -9.12 -13.32
C PRO A 9 38.67 -10.36 -12.58
N PRO A 10 37.65 -11.05 -13.12
CA PRO A 10 37.12 -12.26 -12.49
C PRO A 10 38.26 -13.26 -12.25
N ALA A 11 38.38 -13.75 -11.02
CA ALA A 11 39.41 -14.71 -10.63
C ALA A 11 39.46 -15.88 -11.61
N LEU A 12 40.68 -16.25 -12.05
CA LEU A 12 40.89 -17.25 -13.11
C LEU A 12 40.06 -18.52 -12.84
N GLY A 13 39.03 -18.74 -13.66
CA GLY A 13 38.17 -19.92 -13.61
C GLY A 13 36.67 -19.66 -13.52
N GLN A 14 36.21 -18.44 -13.15
CA GLN A 14 34.77 -18.16 -13.14
C GLN A 14 34.22 -17.94 -14.56
N LYS A 15 33.30 -18.81 -15.00
CA LYS A 15 32.54 -18.65 -16.25
C LYS A 15 31.65 -17.40 -16.18
N GLU A 16 31.50 -16.67 -17.30
CA GLU A 16 30.59 -15.52 -17.36
C GLU A 16 29.14 -15.92 -16.98
N PRO A 17 28.51 -15.24 -16.02
CA PRO A 17 27.14 -15.58 -15.60
C PRO A 17 26.12 -15.32 -16.71
N HIS A 18 24.99 -16.02 -16.63
CA HIS A 18 23.83 -15.77 -17.48
C HIS A 18 23.26 -14.37 -17.19
N THR A 19 23.01 -13.58 -18.24
CA THR A 19 22.57 -12.18 -18.13
C THR A 19 21.08 -11.95 -18.36
N ALA A 20 20.34 -12.96 -18.83
CA ALA A 20 18.93 -12.86 -19.17
C ALA A 20 18.18 -14.19 -18.97
N SER A 21 16.88 -14.12 -18.72
CA SER A 21 16.02 -15.30 -18.66
C SER A 21 16.01 -16.08 -19.97
N TYR A 22 16.02 -17.40 -19.89
CA TYR A 22 15.91 -18.29 -21.03
C TYR A 22 14.76 -19.29 -20.84
N LEU A 23 13.92 -19.41 -21.86
CA LEU A 23 12.74 -20.27 -21.87
C LEU A 23 12.85 -21.29 -22.99
N GLN A 24 12.59 -22.55 -22.67
CA GLN A 24 12.65 -23.66 -23.62
C GLN A 24 11.43 -24.57 -23.47
N ASN A 25 10.62 -24.63 -24.51
CA ASN A 25 9.54 -25.61 -24.65
C ASN A 25 10.08 -27.04 -24.53
N CYS A 26 9.39 -27.89 -23.77
CA CYS A 26 9.77 -29.29 -23.55
C CYS A 26 8.56 -30.22 -23.49
N VAL A 27 8.82 -31.52 -23.65
CA VAL A 27 7.96 -32.60 -23.16
C VAL A 27 8.45 -33.00 -21.77
N VAL A 28 7.55 -33.33 -20.84
CA VAL A 28 7.88 -33.91 -19.53
C VAL A 28 7.38 -35.35 -19.51
N PHE A 29 8.24 -36.28 -19.09
CA PHE A 29 7.89 -37.68 -18.90
C PHE A 29 7.48 -37.95 -17.45
N MET A 30 6.64 -38.96 -17.25
CA MET A 30 6.19 -39.39 -15.93
C MET A 30 7.00 -40.59 -15.47
N CYS A 31 7.76 -40.43 -14.37
CA CYS A 31 8.74 -41.41 -13.89
C CYS A 31 9.82 -41.70 -14.96
N ASN A 32 10.66 -42.73 -14.73
CA ASN A 32 11.61 -43.25 -15.74
C ASN A 32 10.92 -44.01 -16.90
N SER A 33 9.67 -43.65 -17.25
CA SER A 33 8.85 -44.35 -18.23
C SER A 33 8.70 -43.55 -19.53
N ASP A 34 8.37 -44.25 -20.63
CA ASP A 34 8.04 -43.61 -21.90
C ASP A 34 6.80 -42.68 -21.84
N GLN A 35 6.03 -42.67 -20.74
CA GLN A 35 4.77 -41.96 -20.68
C GLN A 35 4.94 -40.44 -20.58
N VAL A 36 4.18 -39.71 -21.40
CA VAL A 36 4.14 -38.26 -21.42
C VAL A 36 3.16 -37.71 -20.38
N LEU A 37 3.62 -36.84 -19.49
CA LEU A 37 2.79 -36.02 -18.61
C LEU A 37 2.26 -34.78 -19.35
N THR A 38 3.12 -34.11 -20.12
CA THR A 38 2.80 -32.88 -20.83
C THR A 38 3.73 -32.67 -22.02
N ALA A 39 3.21 -32.15 -23.12
CA ALA A 39 3.96 -31.72 -24.28
C ALA A 39 3.50 -30.32 -24.72
N SER A 40 4.43 -29.42 -25.00
CA SER A 40 4.06 -28.12 -25.60
C SER A 40 3.63 -28.28 -27.07
N LYS A 41 2.84 -27.33 -27.57
CA LYS A 41 2.32 -27.31 -28.96
C LYS A 41 3.41 -27.48 -30.03
N SER A 42 4.67 -27.08 -29.75
CA SER A 42 5.79 -27.23 -30.68
C SER A 42 6.24 -28.68 -30.93
N PHE A 43 5.80 -29.64 -30.12
CA PHE A 43 6.01 -31.09 -30.35
C PHE A 43 4.77 -31.79 -30.94
N ALA A 44 3.66 -31.06 -31.09
CA ALA A 44 2.34 -31.54 -31.56
C ALA A 44 1.79 -32.77 -30.81
N GLY A 45 2.09 -32.89 -29.51
CA GLY A 45 1.55 -33.96 -28.67
C GLY A 45 0.07 -33.76 -28.32
N PRO A 46 -0.72 -34.83 -28.12
CA PRO A 46 -2.15 -34.77 -27.82
C PRO A 46 -2.44 -34.46 -26.32
N THR A 47 -1.62 -33.63 -25.66
CA THR A 47 -1.73 -33.36 -24.23
C THR A 47 -2.51 -32.08 -23.95
N LYS A 48 -3.44 -32.15 -22.99
CA LYS A 48 -4.23 -31.01 -22.49
C LYS A 48 -3.36 -29.98 -21.72
N LEU A 49 -2.26 -30.46 -21.15
CA LEU A 49 -1.26 -29.71 -20.40
C LEU A 49 -0.10 -29.28 -21.32
N THR A 50 0.56 -28.18 -20.97
CA THR A 50 1.75 -27.67 -21.69
C THR A 50 2.89 -27.34 -20.74
N SER A 51 4.13 -27.56 -21.19
CA SER A 51 5.33 -27.47 -20.36
C SER A 51 6.49 -26.69 -20.98
N ARG A 52 7.30 -26.07 -20.11
CA ARG A 52 8.55 -25.39 -20.47
C ARG A 52 9.56 -25.44 -19.34
N LEU A 53 10.83 -25.59 -19.69
CA LEU A 53 11.99 -25.36 -18.85
C LEU A 53 12.34 -23.87 -18.85
N ILE A 54 12.72 -23.33 -17.71
CA ILE A 54 13.06 -21.91 -17.54
C ILE A 54 14.32 -21.78 -16.69
N VAL A 55 15.33 -21.11 -17.24
CA VAL A 55 16.39 -20.46 -16.45
C VAL A 55 15.88 -19.05 -16.19
N MET A 56 15.34 -18.81 -14.99
CA MET A 56 14.68 -17.57 -14.65
C MET A 56 15.71 -16.59 -14.06
N ILE A 57 15.94 -15.52 -14.80
CA ILE A 57 16.80 -14.38 -14.44
C ILE A 57 15.99 -13.15 -14.79
N SER A 58 15.17 -12.75 -13.83
CA SER A 58 14.19 -11.67 -13.96
C SER A 58 14.45 -10.62 -12.89
N ARG A 59 13.89 -9.43 -13.10
CA ARG A 59 13.60 -8.55 -11.97
C ARG A 59 12.64 -9.30 -11.04
N ASP A 60 12.82 -9.06 -9.75
CA ASP A 60 11.93 -9.54 -8.69
C ASP A 60 11.92 -11.09 -8.44
N VAL A 61 12.76 -11.90 -9.11
CA VAL A 61 12.89 -13.37 -8.86
C VAL A 61 14.35 -13.84 -8.74
N ASN A 62 14.64 -14.69 -7.73
CA ASN A 62 15.96 -15.23 -7.44
C ASN A 62 16.41 -16.08 -8.64
N PRO A 63 17.67 -15.97 -9.11
CA PRO A 63 18.16 -16.78 -10.22
C PRO A 63 17.95 -18.27 -9.96
N VAL A 64 17.07 -18.89 -10.76
CA VAL A 64 16.59 -20.26 -10.50
C VAL A 64 16.39 -21.03 -11.79
N PHE A 65 16.77 -22.31 -11.76
CA PHE A 65 16.39 -23.26 -12.79
C PHE A 65 15.10 -23.98 -12.35
N LEU A 66 14.08 -23.95 -13.19
CA LEU A 66 12.76 -24.52 -12.90
C LEU A 66 12.11 -25.08 -14.16
N PHE A 67 11.02 -25.82 -13.99
CA PHE A 67 10.05 -26.04 -15.07
C PHE A 67 8.64 -25.61 -14.64
N GLU A 68 7.83 -25.26 -15.63
CA GLU A 68 6.45 -24.84 -15.46
C GLU A 68 5.53 -25.87 -16.14
N ILE A 69 4.55 -26.42 -15.42
CA ILE A 69 3.40 -27.13 -15.97
C ILE A 69 2.22 -26.17 -16.00
N SER A 70 1.56 -26.05 -17.14
CA SER A 70 0.48 -25.08 -17.34
C SER A 70 -0.85 -25.75 -17.74
N PHE A 71 -1.87 -25.49 -16.93
CA PHE A 71 -3.22 -26.09 -16.96
C PHE A 71 -4.23 -25.07 -17.50
N PRO A 72 -5.13 -25.44 -18.44
CA PRO A 72 -6.12 -24.52 -18.98
C PRO A 72 -7.22 -24.18 -17.96
N LEU A 73 -7.51 -22.89 -17.76
CA LEU A 73 -8.69 -22.41 -17.02
C LEU A 73 -9.87 -22.05 -17.95
N GLY A 74 -9.60 -21.92 -19.25
CA GLY A 74 -10.56 -21.42 -20.25
C GLY A 74 -10.48 -19.91 -20.44
N GLU A 75 -10.78 -19.43 -21.64
CA GLU A 75 -10.74 -18.01 -21.98
C GLU A 75 -11.71 -17.21 -21.09
N GLY A 76 -11.20 -16.17 -20.41
CA GLY A 76 -11.99 -15.37 -19.47
C GLY A 76 -12.40 -16.06 -18.16
N GLN A 77 -12.05 -17.34 -17.99
CA GLN A 77 -12.19 -18.16 -16.78
C GLN A 77 -13.61 -18.32 -16.19
N PRO A 78 -14.67 -18.49 -17.01
CA PRO A 78 -16.05 -18.50 -16.54
C PRO A 78 -16.33 -19.63 -15.54
N ASP A 79 -15.80 -20.84 -15.74
CA ASP A 79 -16.01 -21.96 -14.80
C ASP A 79 -15.36 -21.71 -13.44
N ASN A 80 -14.17 -21.10 -13.43
CA ASN A 80 -13.45 -20.74 -12.20
C ASN A 80 -14.16 -19.60 -11.44
N GLU A 81 -14.76 -18.65 -12.14
CA GLU A 81 -15.56 -17.58 -11.54
C GLU A 81 -16.94 -18.09 -11.06
N ASN A 82 -17.61 -18.95 -11.84
CA ASN A 82 -18.92 -19.53 -11.52
C ASN A 82 -18.89 -20.53 -10.34
N PHE A 83 -17.78 -21.26 -10.18
CA PHE A 83 -17.54 -22.10 -8.99
C PHE A 83 -17.17 -21.26 -7.75
N GLY A 84 -17.18 -19.93 -7.86
CA GLY A 84 -16.83 -19.00 -6.80
C GLY A 84 -15.34 -18.83 -6.58
N PHE A 85 -14.45 -19.54 -7.29
CA PHE A 85 -13.01 -19.37 -7.08
C PHE A 85 -12.53 -17.96 -7.48
N GLY A 86 -13.00 -17.43 -8.61
CA GLY A 86 -12.64 -16.10 -9.13
C GLY A 86 -11.59 -16.16 -10.25
N VAL A 87 -11.08 -15.02 -10.69
CA VAL A 87 -10.15 -14.92 -11.84
C VAL A 87 -8.70 -14.83 -11.39
N LYS A 88 -7.85 -15.69 -11.97
CA LYS A 88 -6.41 -15.68 -11.76
C LYS A 88 -5.72 -14.71 -12.71
N HIS A 89 -4.68 -14.06 -12.18
CA HIS A 89 -3.90 -13.04 -12.85
C HIS A 89 -2.41 -13.43 -12.84
N LYS A 90 -1.60 -12.79 -13.70
CA LYS A 90 -0.14 -12.90 -13.70
C LYS A 90 0.48 -11.53 -13.97
N LEU A 91 1.62 -11.24 -13.35
CA LEU A 91 2.39 -10.03 -13.64
C LEU A 91 3.11 -10.18 -14.98
N ASN A 92 2.82 -9.28 -15.91
CA ASN A 92 3.54 -9.13 -17.17
C ASN A 92 4.71 -8.16 -16.97
N TYR A 93 5.90 -8.72 -16.68
CA TYR A 93 7.13 -7.96 -16.42
C TYR A 93 7.56 -7.04 -17.57
N GLY A 94 7.18 -7.35 -18.82
CA GLY A 94 7.55 -6.54 -19.99
C GLY A 94 6.91 -5.16 -20.02
N ILE A 95 5.69 -5.04 -19.46
CA ILE A 95 4.91 -3.79 -19.40
C ILE A 95 4.60 -3.36 -17.95
N ASN A 96 5.10 -4.10 -16.96
CA ASN A 96 4.84 -3.93 -15.53
C ASN A 96 3.35 -3.77 -15.20
N LYS A 97 2.54 -4.73 -15.66
CA LYS A 97 1.07 -4.72 -15.51
C LYS A 97 0.57 -6.11 -15.13
N VAL A 98 -0.42 -6.16 -14.25
CA VAL A 98 -1.10 -7.40 -13.87
C VAL A 98 -2.29 -7.61 -14.81
N GLU A 99 -2.38 -8.80 -15.39
CA GLU A 99 -3.36 -9.14 -16.42
C GLU A 99 -3.98 -10.50 -16.14
N ALA A 100 -5.23 -10.72 -16.58
CA ALA A 100 -5.90 -12.01 -16.43
C ALA A 100 -5.11 -13.11 -17.17
N ASN A 101 -4.99 -14.27 -16.53
CA ASN A 101 -4.17 -15.37 -17.03
C ASN A 101 -4.99 -16.66 -17.06
N ASP A 102 -5.46 -17.01 -18.26
CA ASP A 102 -6.38 -18.13 -18.53
C ASP A 102 -5.73 -19.53 -18.42
N ARG A 103 -4.58 -19.60 -17.73
CA ARG A 103 -3.87 -20.82 -17.38
C ARG A 103 -3.32 -20.77 -15.97
N GLN A 104 -3.62 -21.77 -15.16
CA GLN A 104 -2.87 -21.99 -13.91
C GLN A 104 -1.48 -22.55 -14.25
N THR A 105 -0.47 -22.11 -13.51
CA THR A 105 0.91 -22.59 -13.65
C THR A 105 1.38 -23.17 -12.33
N ILE A 106 1.88 -24.40 -12.36
CA ILE A 106 2.67 -24.98 -11.28
C ILE A 106 4.13 -24.85 -11.67
N GLU A 107 4.90 -24.13 -10.86
CA GLU A 107 6.35 -24.02 -11.02
C GLU A 107 7.04 -25.02 -10.09
N VAL A 108 7.94 -25.82 -10.64
CA VAL A 108 8.78 -26.76 -9.90
C VAL A 108 10.22 -26.26 -9.97
N ARG A 109 10.68 -25.69 -8.86
CA ARG A 109 11.98 -25.01 -8.73
C ARG A 109 13.01 -25.98 -8.18
N PHE A 110 14.11 -26.15 -8.91
CA PHE A 110 15.18 -27.05 -8.53
C PHE A 110 16.14 -26.38 -7.53
N PRO A 111 16.59 -27.08 -6.48
CA PRO A 111 17.45 -26.49 -5.45
C PRO A 111 18.86 -26.20 -5.99
N ARG A 112 19.30 -24.94 -5.90
CA ARG A 112 20.65 -24.50 -6.32
C ARG A 112 21.72 -25.33 -5.60
N GLU A 113 22.83 -25.62 -6.29
CA GLU A 113 23.95 -26.47 -5.83
C GLU A 113 23.61 -27.92 -5.48
N LYS A 114 22.32 -28.29 -5.39
CA LYS A 114 21.81 -29.65 -5.12
C LYS A 114 21.10 -30.28 -6.33
N THR A 115 21.36 -29.74 -7.51
CA THR A 115 20.75 -30.15 -8.79
C THR A 115 21.84 -30.48 -9.78
N GLN A 116 21.74 -31.66 -10.40
CA GLN A 116 22.57 -32.08 -11.52
C GLN A 116 21.70 -32.21 -12.77
N ALA A 117 22.21 -31.73 -13.91
CA ALA A 117 21.52 -31.77 -15.19
C ALA A 117 22.43 -32.46 -16.22
N LYS A 118 21.91 -33.50 -16.88
CA LYS A 118 22.63 -34.26 -17.93
C LYS A 118 21.86 -34.18 -19.23
N CYS A 119 22.53 -33.82 -20.32
CA CYS A 119 21.94 -33.76 -21.67
C CYS A 119 22.48 -34.90 -22.53
N GLU A 120 21.60 -35.72 -23.11
CA GLU A 120 21.95 -36.85 -23.96
C GLU A 120 21.21 -36.77 -25.30
N VAL A 121 21.76 -37.37 -26.36
CA VAL A 121 21.08 -37.46 -27.66
C VAL A 121 19.80 -38.28 -27.49
N ALA A 122 18.67 -37.78 -27.99
CA ALA A 122 17.40 -38.47 -27.82
C ALA A 122 17.37 -39.80 -28.59
N PRO A 123 17.02 -40.94 -27.96
CA PRO A 123 16.87 -42.21 -28.66
C PRO A 123 15.84 -42.14 -29.80
N ALA A 124 16.16 -42.73 -30.96
CA ALA A 124 15.28 -42.77 -32.12
C ALA A 124 13.89 -43.34 -31.78
N SER A 125 13.81 -44.32 -30.88
CA SER A 125 12.56 -44.90 -30.37
C SER A 125 11.60 -43.89 -29.76
N ILE A 126 12.11 -42.81 -29.14
CA ILE A 126 11.31 -41.73 -28.52
C ILE A 126 10.95 -40.68 -29.59
N VAL A 127 11.90 -40.31 -30.45
CA VAL A 127 11.71 -39.26 -31.46
C VAL A 127 10.76 -39.69 -32.59
N ASP A 128 10.87 -40.94 -33.06
CA ASP A 128 10.13 -41.41 -34.24
C ASP A 128 8.70 -41.84 -33.96
N ARG A 129 8.36 -42.21 -32.73
CA ARG A 129 7.06 -42.81 -32.41
C ARG A 129 5.97 -41.83 -31.96
N ARG A 130 6.30 -40.62 -31.46
CA ARG A 130 5.32 -39.81 -30.68
C ARG A 130 5.28 -38.30 -30.94
N PHE A 131 6.27 -37.68 -31.59
CA PHE A 131 6.32 -36.20 -31.69
C PHE A 131 6.65 -35.69 -33.09
N ARG A 132 6.00 -34.60 -33.52
CA ARG A 132 6.32 -33.92 -34.79
C ARG A 132 7.36 -32.83 -34.55
N VAL A 133 8.61 -33.22 -34.38
CA VAL A 133 9.74 -32.28 -34.29
C VAL A 133 10.25 -31.95 -35.69
N LYS A 134 10.51 -30.66 -35.97
CA LYS A 134 10.96 -30.19 -37.31
C LYS A 134 12.35 -30.69 -37.72
N ASP A 135 13.21 -30.97 -36.75
CA ASP A 135 14.66 -31.17 -36.93
C ASP A 135 15.07 -32.30 -35.97
N LYS A 136 14.80 -33.56 -36.38
CA LYS A 136 14.88 -34.75 -35.50
C LYS A 136 16.29 -35.00 -34.95
N ASP A 137 17.31 -34.62 -35.71
CA ASP A 137 18.72 -34.75 -35.33
C ASP A 137 19.15 -33.70 -34.27
N LYS A 138 18.28 -32.72 -33.98
CA LYS A 138 18.49 -31.68 -32.96
C LYS A 138 17.51 -31.83 -31.81
N VAL A 139 17.45 -33.04 -31.24
CA VAL A 139 16.63 -33.36 -30.06
C VAL A 139 17.49 -34.03 -28.99
N CYS A 140 17.35 -33.60 -27.74
CA CYS A 140 18.01 -34.19 -26.59
C CYS A 140 17.01 -34.61 -25.50
N ILE A 141 17.43 -35.61 -24.72
CA ILE A 141 16.86 -35.91 -23.42
C ILE A 141 17.65 -35.12 -22.38
N LEU A 142 16.95 -34.35 -21.55
CA LEU A 142 17.50 -33.76 -20.34
C LEU A 142 17.02 -34.61 -19.16
N THR A 143 17.95 -35.10 -18.35
CA THR A 143 17.67 -35.70 -17.04
C THR A 143 18.16 -34.74 -15.95
N VAL A 144 17.25 -34.35 -15.06
CA VAL A 144 17.55 -33.48 -13.91
C VAL A 144 17.39 -34.29 -12.63
N SER A 145 18.47 -34.46 -11.87
CA SER A 145 18.46 -35.18 -10.60
C SER A 145 18.75 -34.23 -9.43
N VAL A 146 18.05 -34.41 -8.32
CA VAL A 146 18.13 -33.53 -7.14
C VAL A 146 18.44 -34.30 -5.86
N THR A 147 19.29 -33.74 -5.00
CA THR A 147 19.66 -34.32 -3.69
C THR A 147 18.90 -33.70 -2.52
N ALA A 148 17.96 -32.79 -2.79
CA ALA A 148 17.03 -32.22 -1.83
C ALA A 148 15.64 -32.04 -2.49
N PRO A 149 14.55 -31.92 -1.71
CA PRO A 149 13.22 -31.69 -2.24
C PRO A 149 13.13 -30.46 -3.15
N VAL A 150 12.36 -30.57 -4.23
CA VAL A 150 12.03 -29.43 -5.10
C VAL A 150 11.03 -28.50 -4.43
N THR A 151 11.13 -27.20 -4.68
CA THR A 151 10.12 -26.23 -4.22
C THR A 151 9.02 -26.13 -5.27
N THR A 152 7.79 -26.51 -4.91
CA THR A 152 6.63 -26.41 -5.79
C THR A 152 5.80 -25.16 -5.45
N VAL A 153 5.48 -24.34 -6.45
CA VAL A 153 4.67 -23.12 -6.31
C VAL A 153 3.42 -23.23 -7.18
N GLY A 154 2.25 -22.85 -6.65
CA GLY A 154 0.96 -22.88 -7.38
C GLY A 154 0.20 -24.22 -7.34
N TYR A 155 0.72 -25.23 -6.65
CA TYR A 155 0.01 -26.46 -6.34
C TYR A 155 -0.98 -26.25 -5.18
N GLY A 156 -2.14 -26.91 -5.21
CA GLY A 156 -3.20 -26.76 -4.18
C GLY A 156 -3.97 -25.43 -4.22
N SER A 157 -3.69 -24.52 -5.15
CA SER A 157 -4.48 -23.30 -5.35
C SER A 157 -5.82 -23.62 -6.04
N PRO A 158 -6.97 -23.00 -5.64
CA PRO A 158 -8.30 -23.35 -6.16
C PRO A 158 -8.37 -23.34 -7.69
N PHE A 159 -8.93 -24.39 -8.29
CA PHE A 159 -8.89 -24.61 -9.73
C PHE A 159 -10.21 -25.22 -10.25
N ARG A 160 -10.74 -24.61 -11.30
CA ARG A 160 -11.82 -25.17 -12.12
C ARG A 160 -11.56 -24.86 -13.59
N SER A 161 -11.72 -25.87 -14.42
CA SER A 161 -11.67 -25.82 -15.87
C SER A 161 -12.98 -26.35 -16.46
N ALA A 162 -13.26 -26.03 -17.72
CA ALA A 162 -14.30 -26.71 -18.50
C ALA A 162 -13.98 -28.21 -18.72
N ASP A 163 -12.69 -28.59 -18.65
CA ASP A 163 -12.25 -29.97 -18.87
C ASP A 163 -12.32 -30.81 -17.59
N THR A 164 -13.25 -31.77 -17.54
CA THR A 164 -13.48 -32.64 -16.39
C THR A 164 -12.28 -33.51 -16.02
N GLU A 165 -11.49 -33.94 -17.00
CA GLU A 165 -10.31 -34.79 -16.78
C GLU A 165 -9.16 -33.98 -16.15
N VAL A 166 -9.00 -32.73 -16.59
CA VAL A 166 -8.03 -31.80 -15.97
C VAL A 166 -8.44 -31.44 -14.54
N ASN A 167 -9.75 -31.27 -14.29
CA ASN A 167 -10.26 -31.06 -12.94
C ASN A 167 -9.89 -32.23 -12.01
N SER A 168 -10.09 -33.49 -12.44
CA SER A 168 -9.77 -34.66 -11.63
C SER A 168 -8.27 -34.84 -11.35
N TRP A 169 -7.40 -34.50 -12.29
CA TRP A 169 -5.95 -34.54 -12.06
C TRP A 169 -5.45 -33.49 -11.04
N VAL A 170 -6.09 -32.31 -11.01
CA VAL A 170 -5.63 -31.19 -10.18
C VAL A 170 -6.28 -31.19 -8.78
N ASN A 171 -7.57 -31.48 -8.70
CA ASN A 171 -8.34 -31.40 -7.45
C ASN A 171 -8.45 -32.75 -6.73
N ASP A 172 -8.69 -33.83 -7.48
CA ASP A 172 -8.99 -35.15 -6.93
C ASP A 172 -7.75 -36.07 -6.89
N ASN A 173 -6.62 -35.60 -7.43
CA ASN A 173 -5.33 -36.32 -7.53
C ASN A 173 -5.43 -37.67 -8.28
N GLU A 174 -6.38 -37.76 -9.22
CA GLU A 174 -6.55 -38.92 -10.10
C GLU A 174 -5.31 -39.14 -11.01
N PRO A 175 -5.03 -40.40 -11.41
CA PRO A 175 -3.89 -40.72 -12.27
C PRO A 175 -3.94 -39.98 -13.61
N ILE A 176 -2.78 -39.51 -14.07
CA ILE A 176 -2.60 -38.97 -15.40
C ILE A 176 -2.13 -40.14 -16.28
N GLY A 177 -3.09 -40.85 -16.89
CA GLY A 177 -2.82 -42.08 -17.63
C GLY A 177 -2.38 -43.23 -16.72
N GLN A 178 -1.32 -43.95 -17.10
CA GLN A 178 -0.90 -45.22 -16.47
C GLN A 178 0.28 -45.08 -15.49
N GLY A 179 0.84 -43.87 -15.33
CA GLY A 179 2.18 -43.66 -14.76
C GLY A 179 2.24 -43.05 -13.35
N GLY A 180 1.09 -42.73 -12.75
CA GLY A 180 0.98 -42.05 -11.46
C GLY A 180 0.10 -40.80 -11.53
N ASN A 181 0.10 -40.03 -10.45
CA ASN A 181 -0.63 -38.76 -10.32
C ASN A 181 0.32 -37.57 -10.09
N LEU A 182 -0.23 -36.36 -10.14
CA LEU A 182 0.56 -35.14 -10.02
C LEU A 182 1.31 -35.05 -8.68
N HIS A 183 0.74 -35.55 -7.58
CA HIS A 183 1.42 -35.59 -6.28
C HIS A 183 2.68 -36.46 -6.30
N THR A 184 2.56 -37.72 -6.74
CA THR A 184 3.70 -38.66 -6.81
C THR A 184 4.78 -38.19 -7.78
N PHE A 185 4.40 -37.52 -8.87
CA PHE A 185 5.35 -36.90 -9.80
C PHE A 185 6.16 -35.76 -9.15
N LEU A 186 5.52 -34.88 -8.37
CA LEU A 186 6.19 -33.74 -7.73
C LEU A 186 7.16 -34.15 -6.60
N GLN A 187 7.05 -35.38 -6.07
CA GLN A 187 7.96 -35.92 -5.06
C GLN A 187 9.21 -36.61 -5.63
N GLN A 188 9.38 -36.63 -6.96
CA GLN A 188 10.50 -37.32 -7.60
C GLN A 188 11.85 -36.64 -7.33
N GLN A 189 12.90 -37.46 -7.23
CA GLN A 189 14.29 -37.01 -7.15
C GLN A 189 14.98 -36.94 -8.53
N SER A 190 14.32 -37.41 -9.59
CA SER A 190 14.81 -37.33 -10.96
C SER A 190 13.66 -37.05 -11.92
N PHE A 191 13.89 -36.15 -12.87
CA PHE A 191 12.90 -35.65 -13.83
C PHE A 191 13.48 -35.72 -15.24
N THR A 192 12.71 -36.27 -16.19
CA THR A 192 13.14 -36.46 -17.57
C THR A 192 12.34 -35.59 -18.53
N PHE A 193 13.02 -34.92 -19.45
CA PHE A 193 12.45 -33.99 -20.41
C PHE A 193 12.94 -34.26 -21.84
N LEU A 194 12.07 -34.10 -22.84
CA LEU A 194 12.47 -34.01 -24.25
C LEU A 194 12.60 -32.53 -24.64
N VAL A 195 13.73 -32.16 -25.25
CA VAL A 195 14.01 -30.79 -25.68
C VAL A 195 14.40 -30.78 -27.15
N ALA A 196 13.76 -29.92 -27.95
CA ALA A 196 14.04 -29.74 -29.37
C ALA A 196 15.28 -28.85 -29.63
N LYS A 197 16.41 -29.26 -29.04
CA LYS A 197 17.77 -28.76 -29.31
C LYS A 197 18.78 -29.91 -29.24
N GLY A 198 19.91 -29.79 -29.93
CA GLY A 198 21.01 -30.74 -29.80
C GLY A 198 21.62 -30.72 -28.38
N ALA A 199 22.08 -31.87 -27.90
CA ALA A 199 22.51 -32.05 -26.50
C ALA A 199 23.60 -31.06 -26.07
N VAL A 200 24.72 -30.98 -26.83
CA VAL A 200 25.86 -30.09 -26.53
C VAL A 200 25.46 -28.61 -26.53
N ASP A 201 24.66 -28.18 -27.50
CA ASP A 201 24.16 -26.80 -27.59
C ASP A 201 23.23 -26.44 -26.44
N PHE A 202 22.44 -27.40 -25.96
CA PHE A 202 21.50 -27.18 -24.87
C PHE A 202 22.21 -27.20 -23.51
N GLU A 203 23.14 -28.12 -23.29
CA GLU A 203 23.97 -28.20 -22.09
C GLU A 203 24.75 -26.90 -21.85
N LYS A 204 25.44 -26.39 -22.89
CA LYS A 204 26.16 -25.10 -22.83
C LYS A 204 25.26 -23.88 -22.56
N ARG A 205 23.97 -23.95 -22.94
CA ARG A 205 22.97 -22.91 -22.66
C ARG A 205 22.35 -23.04 -21.28
N LEU A 206 22.24 -24.26 -20.75
CA LEU A 206 21.67 -24.54 -19.44
C LEU A 206 22.67 -24.22 -18.32
N ASP A 207 23.91 -24.70 -18.47
CA ASP A 207 25.09 -24.55 -17.60
C ASP A 207 24.77 -23.86 -16.25
N LEU A 208 24.45 -24.68 -15.25
CA LEU A 208 23.92 -24.21 -13.96
C LEU A 208 24.96 -23.44 -13.14
N ASP A 209 26.26 -23.66 -13.40
CA ASP A 209 27.36 -22.91 -12.76
C ASP A 209 27.30 -21.42 -13.12
N ARG A 210 26.68 -21.08 -14.26
CA ARG A 210 26.52 -19.71 -14.76
C ARG A 210 25.28 -19.02 -14.17
N LEU A 211 24.51 -19.66 -13.29
CA LEU A 211 23.42 -18.99 -12.57
C LEU A 211 24.00 -17.91 -11.64
N PRO A 212 23.60 -16.62 -11.78
CA PRO A 212 24.03 -15.56 -10.86
C PRO A 212 23.76 -15.92 -9.38
N PRO A 213 24.52 -15.34 -8.43
CA PRO A 213 24.28 -15.57 -7.00
C PRO A 213 22.87 -15.10 -6.59
N PRO A 214 22.24 -15.73 -5.58
CA PRO A 214 21.00 -15.24 -5.00
C PRO A 214 21.15 -13.81 -4.46
N PHE A 215 20.05 -13.05 -4.43
CA PHE A 215 20.07 -11.69 -3.91
C PHE A 215 20.50 -11.64 -2.44
N ARG A 216 21.37 -10.68 -2.09
CA ARG A 216 21.80 -10.38 -0.73
C ARG A 216 21.85 -8.86 -0.52
N TYR A 217 21.63 -8.46 0.72
CA TYR A 217 21.75 -7.08 1.19
C TYR A 217 22.97 -6.97 2.13
N PRO A 218 23.74 -5.86 2.14
CA PRO A 218 23.65 -4.70 1.26
C PRO A 218 24.13 -4.96 -0.18
N TYR A 219 23.87 -4.01 -1.08
CA TYR A 219 24.13 -4.16 -2.51
C TYR A 219 25.62 -4.34 -2.86
N VAL A 220 25.91 -5.37 -3.66
CA VAL A 220 27.14 -5.45 -4.46
C VAL A 220 26.93 -4.66 -5.78
N PRO A 221 27.92 -3.93 -6.33
CA PRO A 221 27.68 -2.91 -7.37
C PRO A 221 27.16 -3.35 -8.76
N ALA A 222 26.84 -4.63 -8.98
CA ALA A 222 26.56 -5.20 -10.30
C ALA A 222 25.18 -5.86 -10.50
N ALA A 223 24.33 -5.99 -9.46
CA ALA A 223 23.05 -6.69 -9.58
C ALA A 223 21.87 -5.89 -8.99
N ILE A 224 21.00 -5.36 -9.86
CA ILE A 224 19.65 -4.95 -9.48
C ILE A 224 18.75 -6.17 -9.68
N GLN A 225 18.62 -6.97 -8.63
CA GLN A 225 17.75 -8.14 -8.53
C GLN A 225 16.93 -8.00 -7.26
N ASN A 226 15.63 -8.31 -7.31
CA ASN A 226 14.68 -7.90 -6.27
C ASN A 226 13.84 -9.09 -5.76
N SER A 227 14.39 -10.30 -5.81
CA SER A 227 13.78 -11.38 -5.06
C SER A 227 14.37 -11.41 -3.70
N HIS A 228 13.53 -11.68 -2.73
CA HIS A 228 13.92 -11.54 -1.34
C HIS A 228 13.99 -12.94 -0.75
N PRO A 229 15.17 -13.41 -0.30
CA PRO A 229 15.32 -14.73 0.31
C PRO A 229 14.41 -14.97 1.53
N ASN A 230 13.88 -13.89 2.11
CA ASN A 230 12.97 -13.88 3.25
C ASN A 230 12.15 -12.58 3.25
N ASP A 231 11.14 -12.54 4.12
CA ASP A 231 10.22 -11.40 4.25
C ASP A 231 10.90 -10.11 4.72
N LEU A 232 11.96 -10.20 5.53
CA LEU A 232 12.71 -9.03 6.01
C LEU A 232 13.33 -8.26 4.85
N ILE A 233 13.97 -8.97 3.91
CA ILE A 233 14.60 -8.36 2.74
C ILE A 233 13.50 -7.81 1.79
N HIS A 234 12.31 -8.43 1.75
CA HIS A 234 11.15 -7.95 0.96
C HIS A 234 10.58 -6.65 1.49
N VAL A 235 10.25 -6.62 2.78
CA VAL A 235 9.81 -5.41 3.47
C VAL A 235 10.88 -4.33 3.32
N THR A 236 12.17 -4.66 3.45
CA THR A 236 13.28 -3.71 3.27
C THR A 236 13.27 -3.05 1.88
N ALA A 237 13.15 -3.80 0.79
CA ALA A 237 13.14 -3.23 -0.56
C ALA A 237 11.86 -2.44 -0.88
N VAL A 238 10.70 -2.98 -0.49
CA VAL A 238 9.38 -2.34 -0.70
C VAL A 238 9.24 -1.05 0.12
N VAL A 239 9.84 -0.99 1.31
CA VAL A 239 10.00 0.24 2.09
C VAL A 239 11.05 1.15 1.47
N GLN A 240 12.24 0.65 1.08
CA GLN A 240 13.31 1.47 0.51
C GLN A 240 12.86 2.23 -0.75
N GLY A 241 12.09 1.61 -1.65
CA GLY A 241 11.54 2.30 -2.83
C GLY A 241 10.57 3.44 -2.51
N ARG A 242 10.03 3.50 -1.28
CA ARG A 242 9.21 4.60 -0.77
C ARG A 242 9.98 5.57 0.11
N SER A 243 10.91 5.09 0.93
CA SER A 243 11.82 5.93 1.70
C SER A 243 12.72 6.75 0.77
N GLN A 244 13.18 6.21 -0.36
CA GLN A 244 13.96 6.95 -1.35
C GLN A 244 13.19 8.17 -1.89
N ASP A 245 11.90 8.05 -2.25
CA ASP A 245 11.07 9.20 -2.66
C ASP A 245 11.05 10.32 -1.59
N ILE A 246 11.02 9.95 -0.30
CA ILE A 246 10.99 10.89 0.84
C ILE A 246 12.39 11.47 1.10
N MET A 247 13.44 10.64 1.08
CA MET A 247 14.83 11.05 1.27
C MET A 247 15.27 12.00 0.16
N TRP A 248 14.89 11.75 -1.10
CA TRP A 248 15.11 12.69 -2.20
C TRP A 248 14.35 13.99 -1.99
N LEU A 249 13.11 13.95 -1.51
CA LEU A 249 12.39 15.19 -1.18
C LEU A 249 13.13 15.97 -0.09
N ASN A 250 13.70 15.28 0.92
CA ASN A 250 14.52 15.89 1.96
C ASN A 250 15.85 16.44 1.42
N GLU A 251 16.60 15.70 0.60
CA GLU A 251 17.82 16.18 -0.08
C GLU A 251 17.52 17.43 -0.93
N ARG A 252 16.42 17.43 -1.68
CA ARG A 252 16.00 18.59 -2.46
C ARG A 252 15.54 19.75 -1.57
N CYS A 253 14.96 19.49 -0.39
CA CYS A 253 14.71 20.51 0.63
C CYS A 253 16.01 21.11 1.17
N GLU A 254 17.02 20.28 1.46
CA GLU A 254 18.34 20.72 1.92
C GLU A 254 19.07 21.55 0.86
N GLU A 255 19.04 21.14 -0.41
CA GLU A 255 19.55 21.93 -1.55
C GLU A 255 18.82 23.28 -1.71
N ILE A 256 17.50 23.27 -1.56
CA ILE A 256 16.69 24.50 -1.58
C ILE A 256 17.03 25.40 -0.38
N ALA A 257 17.21 24.84 0.82
CA ALA A 257 17.56 25.58 2.04
C ALA A 257 18.99 26.12 2.02
N ALA A 258 19.93 25.40 1.39
CA ALA A 258 21.30 25.87 1.14
C ALA A 258 21.35 26.98 0.08
N THR A 259 20.30 27.12 -0.75
CA THR A 259 20.19 28.21 -1.72
C THR A 259 19.65 29.47 -1.04
N LYS A 260 20.52 30.43 -0.74
CA LYS A 260 20.11 31.76 -0.27
C LYS A 260 19.49 32.57 -1.42
N PHE A 261 18.39 33.26 -1.14
CA PHE A 261 17.73 34.16 -2.10
C PHE A 261 17.68 35.59 -1.59
N SER A 262 17.79 36.56 -2.48
CA SER A 262 17.41 37.94 -2.17
C SER A 262 15.89 38.05 -2.04
N GLY A 263 15.42 38.60 -0.92
CA GLY A 263 14.03 38.94 -0.70
C GLY A 263 13.89 40.26 0.05
N TYR A 264 12.68 40.82 0.05
CA TYR A 264 12.35 42.06 0.76
C TYR A 264 10.96 41.98 1.38
N PHE A 265 10.75 42.72 2.45
CA PHE A 265 9.48 42.77 3.17
C PHE A 265 8.59 43.91 2.66
N VAL A 266 7.27 43.67 2.67
CA VAL A 266 6.23 44.63 2.33
C VAL A 266 5.17 44.61 3.44
N THR A 267 4.81 45.79 3.95
CA THR A 267 3.74 45.99 4.94
C THR A 267 2.37 45.97 4.28
N GLN A 268 1.31 45.67 5.03
CA GLN A 268 -0.05 45.90 4.54
C GLN A 268 -0.30 47.40 4.39
N PRO A 269 -1.04 47.86 3.35
CA PRO A 269 -1.57 49.21 3.32
C PRO A 269 -2.34 49.50 4.61
N ASP A 270 -2.25 50.74 5.08
CA ASP A 270 -2.82 51.24 6.34
C ASP A 270 -2.17 50.75 7.66
N SER A 271 -1.13 49.89 7.60
CA SER A 271 -0.37 49.46 8.80
C SER A 271 0.95 50.21 8.99
N THR A 272 1.14 50.86 10.14
CA THR A 272 2.49 51.28 10.59
C THR A 272 3.27 50.05 11.08
N ILE A 273 4.59 50.04 10.88
CA ILE A 273 5.46 48.89 11.20
C ILE A 273 5.25 48.40 12.65
N ASP A 274 5.10 49.35 13.60
CA ASP A 274 4.91 49.08 15.04
C ASP A 274 3.57 48.39 15.38
N LYS A 275 2.62 48.35 14.43
CA LYS A 275 1.27 47.78 14.58
C LYS A 275 1.02 46.58 13.66
N ALA A 276 1.93 46.26 12.74
CA ALA A 276 1.77 45.18 11.78
C ALA A 276 1.89 43.80 12.47
N THR A 277 0.80 43.03 12.45
CA THR A 277 0.78 41.66 12.97
C THR A 277 1.27 40.61 11.96
N SER A 278 1.42 41.00 10.70
CA SER A 278 2.02 40.20 9.63
C SER A 278 2.64 41.07 8.54
N LEU A 279 3.67 40.54 7.88
CA LEU A 279 4.35 41.12 6.72
C LEU A 279 4.30 40.16 5.53
N TYR A 280 4.32 40.70 4.31
CA TYR A 280 4.60 39.94 3.10
C TYR A 280 6.12 39.90 2.87
N LEU A 281 6.65 38.74 2.50
CA LEU A 281 8.06 38.54 2.10
C LEU A 281 8.09 38.11 0.64
N VAL A 282 8.65 38.96 -0.23
CA VAL A 282 8.77 38.72 -1.67
C VAL A 282 10.19 38.23 -1.96
N ILE A 283 10.31 37.02 -2.50
CA ILE A 283 11.59 36.35 -2.80
C ILE A 283 11.77 36.25 -4.32
N ALA A 284 12.89 36.76 -4.81
CA ALA A 284 13.24 36.72 -6.23
C ALA A 284 13.95 35.40 -6.59
N ARG A 285 13.21 34.40 -7.11
CA ARG A 285 13.84 33.18 -7.66
C ARG A 285 14.46 33.51 -9.02
N THR A 286 15.70 33.10 -9.24
CA THR A 286 16.42 33.36 -10.50
C THR A 286 16.05 32.31 -11.58
N PRO A 287 16.31 32.57 -12.88
CA PRO A 287 16.02 31.61 -13.95
C PRO A 287 16.78 30.29 -13.83
N GLU A 288 17.92 30.27 -13.13
CA GLU A 288 18.74 29.06 -12.91
C GLU A 288 18.13 28.09 -11.88
N PHE A 289 16.97 28.42 -11.30
CA PHE A 289 16.35 27.63 -10.24
C PHE A 289 15.67 26.35 -10.78
N LYS A 290 16.47 25.29 -10.90
CA LYS A 290 16.12 24.02 -11.57
C LYS A 290 15.04 23.16 -10.88
N HIS A 291 14.66 23.44 -9.64
CA HIS A 291 13.83 22.55 -8.82
C HIS A 291 12.30 22.68 -9.04
N LYS A 292 11.86 23.11 -10.23
CA LYS A 292 10.45 23.48 -10.51
C LYS A 292 9.44 22.38 -10.16
N GLN A 293 9.79 21.10 -10.36
CA GLN A 293 8.93 19.96 -10.00
C GLN A 293 8.82 19.76 -8.47
N VAL A 294 9.93 19.92 -7.73
CA VAL A 294 9.98 19.77 -6.26
C VAL A 294 9.00 20.74 -5.59
N TRP A 295 8.94 21.99 -6.06
CA TRP A 295 8.06 23.01 -5.49
C TRP A 295 6.57 22.67 -5.59
N GLY A 296 6.13 22.01 -6.66
CA GLY A 296 4.74 21.56 -6.79
C GLY A 296 4.35 20.50 -5.73
N HIS A 297 5.34 19.83 -5.13
CA HIS A 297 5.12 18.91 -4.01
C HIS A 297 5.24 19.61 -2.65
N LEU A 298 6.24 20.48 -2.45
CA LEU A 298 6.41 21.24 -1.20
C LEU A 298 5.25 22.22 -0.95
N GLN A 299 4.67 22.80 -2.01
CA GLN A 299 3.50 23.68 -1.93
C GLN A 299 2.25 22.99 -1.33
N LYS A 300 2.17 21.65 -1.33
CA LYS A 300 1.04 20.92 -0.69
C LYS A 300 1.00 21.08 0.83
N GLY A 301 2.12 21.40 1.48
CA GLY A 301 2.17 21.73 2.91
C GLY A 301 1.91 23.20 3.22
N GLN A 302 1.98 24.09 2.22
CA GLN A 302 1.86 25.56 2.28
C GLN A 302 2.80 26.32 3.25
N LEU A 303 3.49 25.65 4.17
CA LEU A 303 4.28 26.26 5.25
C LEU A 303 5.77 26.04 5.02
N VAL A 304 6.59 27.04 5.33
CA VAL A 304 8.05 26.99 5.14
C VAL A 304 8.78 27.59 6.33
N LYS A 305 9.95 27.02 6.67
CA LYS A 305 10.93 27.65 7.58
C LYS A 305 11.61 28.78 6.81
N VAL A 306 11.74 29.96 7.42
CA VAL A 306 12.52 31.07 6.86
C VAL A 306 13.73 31.32 7.76
N ALA A 307 14.92 31.26 7.17
CA ALA A 307 16.19 31.62 7.82
C ALA A 307 16.66 32.97 7.26
N LEU A 308 16.99 33.90 8.15
CA LEU A 308 17.47 35.24 7.79
C LEU A 308 18.99 35.33 7.98
N PHE A 309 19.64 36.05 7.07
CA PHE A 309 21.07 36.31 7.04
C PHE A 309 21.24 37.79 6.67
N ASP A 310 22.17 38.50 7.31
CA ASP A 310 22.43 39.92 7.00
C ASP A 310 23.20 40.05 5.68
N SER A 311 24.03 39.05 5.37
CA SER A 311 24.78 38.93 4.13
C SER A 311 24.68 37.53 3.52
N PRO A 312 24.72 37.40 2.18
CA PRO A 312 24.90 36.12 1.51
C PRO A 312 26.13 35.33 1.99
N SER A 313 27.15 36.00 2.56
CA SER A 313 28.36 35.39 3.11
C SER A 313 28.19 34.69 4.47
N ASP A 314 27.11 34.95 5.22
CA ASP A 314 27.05 34.55 6.63
C ASP A 314 26.90 33.03 6.80
N GLU A 315 27.79 32.39 7.55
CA GLU A 315 27.75 30.94 7.78
C GLU A 315 26.65 30.51 8.76
N LYS A 316 26.11 31.44 9.56
CA LYS A 316 25.07 31.19 10.56
C LYS A 316 23.84 32.03 10.25
N GLU A 317 22.66 31.43 10.43
CA GLU A 317 21.39 32.17 10.42
C GLU A 317 21.35 33.14 11.62
N GLN A 318 21.03 34.41 11.36
CA GLN A 318 20.93 35.46 12.39
C GLN A 318 19.62 35.33 13.16
N GLU A 319 18.53 35.06 12.43
CA GLU A 319 17.25 34.71 13.02
C GLU A 319 16.55 33.63 12.21
N THR A 320 15.81 32.79 12.93
CA THR A 320 15.15 31.60 12.40
C THR A 320 13.67 31.64 12.72
N TRP A 321 12.83 31.61 11.69
CA TRP A 321 11.38 31.55 11.82
C TRP A 321 10.91 30.14 11.49
N SER A 322 10.61 29.38 12.55
CA SER A 322 10.34 27.93 12.50
C SER A 322 8.99 27.57 13.14
N VAL A 323 8.44 26.44 12.66
CA VAL A 323 7.25 25.78 13.23
C VAL A 323 7.74 24.64 14.13
N PHE A 324 7.38 24.66 15.42
CA PHE A 324 7.62 23.51 16.30
C PHE A 324 6.75 22.32 15.90
N HIS A 325 7.38 21.14 15.79
CA HIS A 325 6.67 19.87 15.91
C HIS A 325 6.63 19.48 17.39
N ASN A 326 5.45 19.10 17.90
CA ASN A 326 5.25 18.75 19.31
C ASN A 326 5.83 17.37 19.68
N HIS A 327 7.16 17.24 19.71
CA HIS A 327 7.85 16.09 20.33
C HIS A 327 9.13 16.52 21.05
N ALA A 328 8.99 17.25 22.16
CA ALA A 328 10.02 17.40 23.17
C ALA A 328 9.39 17.25 24.57
N PRO A 329 10.03 16.55 25.52
CA PRO A 329 9.49 16.40 26.87
C PRO A 329 9.50 17.74 27.63
N VAL A 330 8.55 17.85 28.56
CA VAL A 330 8.22 19.03 29.37
C VAL A 330 9.46 19.65 30.05
N GLN A 331 9.48 21.00 30.12
CA GLN A 331 10.31 21.92 30.95
C GLN A 331 11.20 22.96 30.22
N GLN A 332 10.69 23.63 29.18
CA GLN A 332 11.22 24.94 28.78
C GLN A 332 10.08 25.96 28.53
N PRO A 333 10.27 27.25 28.83
CA PRO A 333 9.24 28.27 28.66
C PRO A 333 8.91 28.52 27.19
N LEU A 334 7.62 28.64 26.88
CA LEU A 334 7.08 28.88 25.54
C LEU A 334 7.58 30.21 24.95
N ILE A 335 8.57 30.15 24.06
CA ILE A 335 8.91 31.26 23.16
C ILE A 335 7.91 31.23 21.99
N PRO A 336 7.17 32.33 21.70
CA PRO A 336 6.17 32.33 20.64
C PRO A 336 6.81 32.15 19.26
N SER A 337 6.48 31.04 18.60
CA SER A 337 7.03 30.62 17.32
C SER A 337 6.52 31.49 16.16
N ARG A 338 7.42 31.90 15.26
CA ARG A 338 7.10 32.77 14.11
C ARG A 338 6.93 31.94 12.84
N ASN A 339 5.77 32.02 12.21
CA ASN A 339 5.35 31.14 11.11
C ASN A 339 5.38 31.87 9.76
N ALA A 340 5.68 31.14 8.67
CA ALA A 340 5.62 31.65 7.29
C ALA A 340 4.84 30.70 6.35
N LYS A 341 4.02 31.28 5.46
CA LYS A 341 3.10 30.56 4.56
C LYS A 341 3.20 31.05 3.11
N ILE A 342 3.24 30.14 2.14
CA ILE A 342 3.26 30.45 0.71
C ILE A 342 1.90 30.98 0.24
N VAL A 343 1.92 32.09 -0.49
CA VAL A 343 0.77 32.63 -1.22
C VAL A 343 0.80 32.11 -2.67
N SER A 344 -0.28 31.49 -3.12
CA SER A 344 -0.30 30.68 -4.36
C SER A 344 -0.65 31.45 -5.65
N SER A 345 -1.09 32.70 -5.54
CA SER A 345 -1.49 33.57 -6.66
C SER A 345 -1.01 34.99 -6.41
N SER A 346 -0.52 35.65 -7.45
CA SER A 346 -0.14 37.08 -7.44
C SER A 346 -1.28 38.02 -7.82
N GLU A 347 -2.43 37.47 -8.23
CA GLU A 347 -3.57 38.24 -8.78
C GLU A 347 -4.66 38.49 -7.72
N ASP A 348 -4.59 37.80 -6.57
CA ASP A 348 -5.57 37.85 -5.48
C ASP A 348 -5.08 38.60 -4.21
N VAL A 349 -4.02 39.40 -4.32
CA VAL A 349 -3.42 40.18 -3.20
C VAL A 349 -3.42 41.67 -3.58
N PRO A 350 -4.52 42.41 -3.33
CA PRO A 350 -4.61 43.85 -3.64
C PRO A 350 -3.49 44.69 -3.02
N GLU A 351 -2.93 44.24 -1.90
CA GLU A 351 -1.89 44.90 -1.10
C GLU A 351 -0.51 44.96 -1.79
N LEU A 352 -0.33 44.28 -2.93
CA LEU A 352 0.94 44.26 -3.69
C LEU A 352 0.86 45.02 -5.03
N SER A 353 -0.16 45.88 -5.21
CA SER A 353 -0.37 46.69 -6.44
C SER A 353 0.87 47.46 -6.90
N ASP A 354 1.63 48.00 -5.95
CA ASP A 354 2.80 48.86 -6.21
C ASP A 354 4.11 48.04 -6.38
N HIS A 355 4.05 46.73 -6.17
CA HIS A 355 5.18 45.79 -6.25
C HIS A 355 4.92 44.67 -7.28
N PRO A 356 4.92 44.96 -8.60
CA PRO A 356 4.55 43.99 -9.62
C PRO A 356 5.46 42.74 -9.63
N ILE A 357 4.84 41.62 -9.22
CA ILE A 357 5.43 40.29 -9.08
C ILE A 357 5.69 39.70 -10.47
N LYS A 358 6.93 39.29 -10.75
CA LYS A 358 7.27 38.55 -11.98
C LYS A 358 6.91 37.07 -11.82
N LYS A 359 6.63 36.41 -12.94
CA LYS A 359 6.29 34.98 -13.11
C LYS A 359 7.20 33.96 -12.38
N HIS A 360 8.36 34.39 -11.90
CA HIS A 360 9.34 33.54 -11.20
C HIS A 360 9.55 33.93 -9.73
N GLU A 361 8.76 34.83 -9.14
CA GLU A 361 8.92 35.22 -7.74
C GLU A 361 8.05 34.36 -6.81
N LEU A 362 8.39 34.33 -5.52
CA LEU A 362 7.65 33.60 -4.48
C LEU A 362 7.23 34.60 -3.41
N VAL A 363 5.96 34.60 -3.03
CA VAL A 363 5.43 35.47 -1.97
C VAL A 363 5.06 34.61 -0.77
N LEU A 364 5.52 35.03 0.41
CA LEU A 364 5.19 34.43 1.70
C LEU A 364 4.46 35.47 2.58
N ILE A 365 3.51 35.02 3.40
CA ILE A 365 3.02 35.79 4.56
C ILE A 365 3.77 35.31 5.79
N VAL A 366 4.27 36.24 6.61
CA VAL A 366 4.97 35.97 7.87
C VAL A 366 4.29 36.71 9.01
N GLN A 367 4.14 36.05 10.17
CA GLN A 367 3.64 36.70 11.39
C GLN A 367 4.71 37.49 12.14
N THR A 368 4.39 38.72 12.57
CA THR A 368 5.28 39.60 13.33
C THR A 368 4.67 40.07 14.64
N LYS A 369 5.44 39.94 15.72
CA LYS A 369 5.42 40.87 16.85
C LYS A 369 6.85 41.36 17.02
N MET A 370 7.20 42.44 16.33
CA MET A 370 8.51 43.07 16.52
C MET A 370 8.57 43.65 17.94
N LYS A 371 9.68 43.42 18.65
CA LYS A 371 10.10 44.33 19.72
C LYS A 371 10.93 45.46 19.07
N PRO A 372 10.91 46.68 19.62
CA PRO A 372 11.68 47.81 19.06
C PRO A 372 13.21 47.58 18.99
N ASP A 373 13.74 46.62 19.75
CA ASP A 373 15.18 46.45 19.99
C ASP A 373 15.82 45.33 19.14
N ALA A 374 15.36 45.13 17.90
CA ALA A 374 15.96 44.16 16.98
C ALA A 374 17.35 44.65 16.48
N PRO A 375 18.42 43.84 16.57
CA PRO A 375 19.81 44.34 16.39
C PRO A 375 20.26 44.45 14.91
N PHE A 376 19.34 44.51 13.94
CA PHE A 376 19.65 44.51 12.51
C PHE A 376 18.84 45.54 11.72
N ASP A 377 19.46 46.09 10.68
CA ASP A 377 18.98 47.25 9.92
C ASP A 377 18.17 46.79 8.68
N ILE A 378 16.85 46.62 8.83
CA ILE A 378 15.96 46.15 7.76
C ILE A 378 15.83 47.24 6.68
N LYS A 379 16.46 47.03 5.53
CA LYS A 379 16.41 47.97 4.40
C LYS A 379 15.17 47.74 3.53
N PHE A 380 14.24 48.69 3.59
CA PHE A 380 13.05 48.75 2.74
C PHE A 380 13.39 49.44 1.42
N PHE A 381 13.04 48.84 0.29
CA PHE A 381 13.34 49.36 -1.05
C PHE A 381 12.07 49.73 -1.81
N CYS A 382 11.93 51.01 -2.14
CA CYS A 382 10.80 51.56 -2.90
C CYS A 382 10.80 51.20 -4.40
N SER A 383 11.87 50.59 -4.93
CA SER A 383 11.81 50.03 -6.29
C SER A 383 12.86 48.94 -6.57
N ARG A 384 12.52 48.10 -7.55
CA ARG A 384 13.26 46.90 -7.98
C ARG A 384 14.64 47.16 -8.61
N LYS A 385 14.99 48.39 -8.94
CA LYS A 385 16.15 48.71 -9.81
C LYS A 385 17.52 48.65 -9.11
N ALA A 386 17.56 48.49 -7.78
CA ALA A 386 18.75 48.74 -6.97
C ALA A 386 19.65 47.52 -6.62
N ALA A 387 19.32 46.30 -7.05
CA ALA A 387 19.72 45.08 -6.31
C ALA A 387 20.44 43.96 -7.11
N GLN A 388 21.42 44.23 -7.97
CA GLN A 388 22.15 43.17 -8.72
C GLN A 388 23.64 43.48 -8.96
N TYR A 389 24.58 42.55 -8.64
CA TYR A 389 25.75 42.11 -9.46
C TYR A 389 26.63 40.97 -8.78
N LYS A 390 27.06 39.98 -9.61
CA LYS A 390 28.10 38.88 -9.56
C LYS A 390 29.07 38.68 -8.34
N GLY A 391 29.68 37.49 -8.04
CA GLY A 391 29.57 36.08 -8.52
C GLY A 391 30.78 35.11 -8.23
N PHE A 392 30.49 33.81 -7.93
CA PHE A 392 31.21 32.50 -8.21
C PHE A 392 32.59 32.01 -7.63
N TYR A 393 32.54 31.04 -6.68
CA TYR A 393 33.20 29.67 -6.59
C TYR A 393 34.74 29.39 -6.72
N GLN A 394 35.35 28.67 -5.74
CA GLN A 394 35.84 27.24 -5.82
C GLN A 394 36.65 26.72 -4.58
N TRP A 395 36.80 25.37 -4.48
CA TRP A 395 37.81 24.55 -3.70
C TRP A 395 37.40 24.03 -2.28
N MET A 396 36.77 22.83 -2.13
CA MET A 396 37.33 21.49 -1.72
C MET A 396 37.49 21.23 -0.18
N SER A 397 37.46 20.02 0.45
CA SER A 397 37.52 18.59 -0.01
C SER A 397 36.72 17.56 0.90
N LYS A 398 37.26 16.35 1.20
CA LYS A 398 36.74 15.17 1.99
C LYS A 398 37.85 14.66 3.00
N PRO A 399 37.79 13.52 3.76
CA PRO A 399 36.81 12.39 3.91
C PRO A 399 36.57 11.81 5.36
N ALA A 400 35.91 10.64 5.47
CA ALA A 400 35.61 9.84 6.70
C ALA A 400 36.47 8.54 6.84
N PRO A 401 36.44 7.78 7.96
CA PRO A 401 35.65 6.51 7.99
C PRO A 401 35.21 5.89 9.38
N ARG A 402 34.14 5.06 9.37
CA ARG A 402 33.94 3.64 9.91
C ARG A 402 34.28 3.22 11.35
N ASP A 403 33.78 2.11 11.94
CA ASP A 403 32.85 0.98 11.59
C ASP A 403 32.03 0.63 12.87
N ILE A 404 30.81 0.07 12.91
CA ILE A 404 30.30 -1.28 12.53
C ILE A 404 31.07 -2.49 13.08
N VAL A 405 30.78 -2.88 14.33
CA VAL A 405 30.63 -4.30 14.74
C VAL A 405 29.56 -4.36 15.85
N GLU A 406 28.39 -4.93 15.56
CA GLU A 406 27.52 -5.76 16.43
C GLU A 406 26.12 -5.92 15.79
N ALA A 407 25.37 -6.96 16.20
CA ALA A 407 24.02 -7.31 15.75
C ALA A 407 23.86 -7.89 14.31
N ILE A 408 24.64 -8.91 13.96
CA ILE A 408 24.22 -9.96 13.00
C ILE A 408 24.41 -11.33 13.67
N GLU A 409 23.52 -11.70 14.61
CA GLU A 409 23.50 -13.05 15.18
C GLU A 409 22.15 -13.42 15.86
N ALA A 410 21.12 -13.65 15.05
CA ALA A 410 19.90 -14.44 15.37
C ALA A 410 18.92 -14.41 14.17
N MET A 411 18.19 -15.45 13.77
CA MET A 411 18.19 -16.89 14.06
C MET A 411 17.59 -17.61 12.83
N MET A 412 17.93 -18.87 12.60
CA MET A 412 17.38 -19.76 11.55
C MET A 412 17.10 -21.13 12.15
N LEU A 413 15.96 -21.77 11.83
CA LEU A 413 15.66 -23.19 12.11
C LEU A 413 14.67 -23.75 11.07
N GLN A 414 14.72 -25.06 10.82
CA GLN A 414 14.04 -25.73 9.69
C GLN A 414 13.04 -26.83 10.11
N ASP A 415 12.03 -26.98 9.25
CA ASP A 415 11.30 -28.17 8.78
C ASP A 415 10.96 -29.36 9.70
N ALA A 416 9.66 -29.71 9.65
CA ALA A 416 9.11 -31.04 9.93
C ALA A 416 8.23 -31.49 8.74
N PRO A 417 8.09 -32.79 8.44
CA PRO A 417 7.39 -33.26 7.24
C PRO A 417 5.86 -33.07 7.35
N ALA A 418 5.31 -32.23 6.48
CA ALA A 418 3.88 -31.92 6.46
C ALA A 418 3.07 -32.93 5.61
N THR A 419 2.11 -33.60 6.24
CA THR A 419 0.98 -34.22 5.52
C THR A 419 0.20 -33.13 4.78
N LEU A 420 -0.08 -33.33 3.49
CA LEU A 420 -0.85 -32.38 2.67
C LEU A 420 -2.23 -32.12 3.28
N ARG A 421 -2.41 -30.93 3.87
CA ARG A 421 -3.73 -30.36 4.16
C ARG A 421 -4.04 -29.34 3.06
N PRO A 422 -5.26 -29.30 2.50
CA PRO A 422 -5.67 -28.16 1.69
C PRO A 422 -5.55 -26.88 2.51
N LEU A 423 -5.36 -25.74 1.86
CA LEU A 423 -5.36 -24.44 2.54
C LEU A 423 -6.67 -24.30 3.33
N PRO A 424 -6.63 -23.92 4.62
CA PRO A 424 -7.83 -23.71 5.42
C PRO A 424 -8.83 -22.80 4.69
N VAL A 425 -10.06 -23.27 4.49
CA VAL A 425 -11.12 -22.50 3.86
C VAL A 425 -11.91 -21.79 4.96
N VAL A 426 -12.13 -20.48 4.80
CA VAL A 426 -13.01 -19.72 5.67
C VAL A 426 -14.33 -19.49 4.93
N ASN A 427 -15.43 -19.94 5.53
CA ASN A 427 -16.77 -19.65 5.07
C ASN A 427 -17.28 -18.37 5.76
N PHE A 428 -17.40 -17.28 5.02
CA PHE A 428 -17.81 -15.98 5.58
C PHE A 428 -19.32 -15.82 5.84
N ARG A 429 -20.10 -16.88 5.58
CA ARG A 429 -21.51 -17.00 5.95
C ARG A 429 -21.71 -17.82 7.23
N GLU A 430 -20.69 -18.57 7.65
CA GLU A 430 -20.75 -19.40 8.86
C GLU A 430 -20.84 -18.53 10.12
N GLY A 431 -21.78 -18.86 11.01
CA GLY A 431 -22.05 -18.08 12.23
C GLY A 431 -22.73 -16.73 11.98
N VAL A 432 -23.11 -16.42 10.74
CA VAL A 432 -23.98 -15.28 10.39
C VAL A 432 -25.42 -15.78 10.34
N ASP A 433 -26.37 -14.96 10.79
CA ASP A 433 -27.79 -15.26 10.61
C ASP A 433 -28.13 -15.43 9.12
N LYS A 434 -28.93 -16.45 8.78
CA LYS A 434 -29.16 -16.83 7.38
C LYS A 434 -29.93 -15.76 6.61
N GLU A 435 -30.97 -15.19 7.21
CA GLU A 435 -31.79 -14.12 6.61
C GLU A 435 -30.90 -12.90 6.32
N TYR A 436 -30.07 -12.52 7.29
CA TYR A 436 -29.09 -11.45 7.12
C TYR A 436 -28.01 -11.75 6.06
N ALA A 437 -27.56 -13.00 5.96
CA ALA A 437 -26.55 -13.41 4.98
C ALA A 437 -27.12 -13.49 3.55
N ASP A 438 -28.37 -13.93 3.39
CA ASP A 438 -29.08 -13.91 2.10
C ASP A 438 -29.34 -12.44 1.67
N GLU A 439 -29.72 -11.55 2.59
CA GLU A 439 -29.89 -10.11 2.36
C GLU A 439 -28.60 -9.35 1.98
N ILE A 440 -27.42 -9.84 2.41
CA ILE A 440 -26.11 -9.36 1.91
C ILE A 440 -25.86 -9.84 0.48
N VAL A 441 -26.17 -11.09 0.17
CA VAL A 441 -26.00 -11.64 -1.19
C VAL A 441 -26.92 -10.93 -2.18
N ASP A 442 -28.12 -10.51 -1.73
CA ASP A 442 -29.09 -9.80 -2.55
C ASP A 442 -28.70 -8.37 -2.94
N GLU A 443 -27.70 -7.76 -2.28
CA GLU A 443 -27.07 -6.51 -2.75
C GLU A 443 -26.27 -6.70 -4.04
N ALA A 444 -25.87 -7.94 -4.38
CA ALA A 444 -25.22 -8.22 -5.66
C ALA A 444 -26.26 -8.32 -6.80
N LEU A 445 -25.82 -7.95 -8.01
CA LEU A 445 -26.61 -8.10 -9.24
C LEU A 445 -27.24 -9.51 -9.34
N PRO A 446 -28.47 -9.68 -9.84
CA PRO A 446 -29.15 -10.98 -9.85
C PRO A 446 -28.35 -12.13 -10.48
N GLY A 447 -27.60 -11.88 -11.56
CA GLY A 447 -26.71 -12.87 -12.18
C GLY A 447 -25.44 -13.19 -11.37
N ASP A 448 -25.05 -12.29 -10.47
CA ASP A 448 -23.84 -12.39 -9.64
C ASP A 448 -24.09 -13.15 -8.33
N ARG A 449 -25.33 -13.13 -7.80
CA ARG A 449 -25.67 -13.67 -6.46
C ARG A 449 -25.14 -15.08 -6.20
N LYS A 450 -25.31 -16.01 -7.15
CA LYS A 450 -24.85 -17.40 -7.00
C LYS A 450 -23.32 -17.51 -6.95
N ARG A 451 -22.61 -16.81 -7.84
CA ARG A 451 -21.13 -16.83 -7.88
C ARG A 451 -20.53 -16.07 -6.69
N PHE A 452 -21.16 -14.99 -6.25
CA PHE A 452 -20.77 -14.25 -5.05
C PHE A 452 -20.97 -15.08 -3.77
N CYS A 453 -22.10 -15.77 -3.64
CA CYS A 453 -22.35 -16.73 -2.55
C CYS A 453 -21.26 -17.81 -2.47
N ALA A 454 -20.99 -18.49 -3.60
CA ALA A 454 -19.93 -19.49 -3.69
C ALA A 454 -18.54 -18.91 -3.39
N TYR A 455 -18.28 -17.66 -3.79
CA TYR A 455 -17.05 -16.94 -3.48
C TYR A 455 -16.88 -16.77 -1.96
N LEU A 456 -17.91 -16.29 -1.25
CA LEU A 456 -17.88 -16.08 0.20
C LEU A 456 -17.73 -17.38 1.02
N GLU A 457 -18.22 -18.50 0.49
CA GLU A 457 -18.17 -19.81 1.17
C GLU A 457 -16.81 -20.51 1.00
N HIS A 458 -16.09 -20.23 -0.09
CA HIS A 458 -14.87 -20.98 -0.47
C HIS A 458 -13.62 -20.07 -0.53
N ARG A 459 -13.28 -19.36 0.55
CA ARG A 459 -12.05 -18.51 0.62
C ARG A 459 -10.87 -19.21 1.29
N PRO A 460 -9.82 -19.62 0.55
CA PRO A 460 -8.58 -20.09 1.16
C PRO A 460 -7.94 -18.99 2.01
N LEU A 461 -7.49 -19.36 3.21
CA LEU A 461 -6.85 -18.48 4.20
C LEU A 461 -7.69 -17.26 4.61
N GLY A 462 -9.00 -17.23 4.29
CA GLY A 462 -9.83 -16.04 4.47
C GLY A 462 -9.38 -14.84 3.63
N LEU A 463 -8.71 -15.07 2.50
CA LEU A 463 -8.28 -14.00 1.59
C LEU A 463 -9.33 -13.81 0.48
N GLY A 464 -10.01 -12.66 0.52
CA GLY A 464 -10.99 -12.23 -0.46
C GLY A 464 -10.53 -10.97 -1.21
N ILE A 465 -10.82 -10.94 -2.51
CA ILE A 465 -10.78 -9.75 -3.35
C ILE A 465 -12.16 -9.65 -3.99
N ALA A 466 -13.14 -9.16 -3.21
CA ALA A 466 -14.57 -9.09 -3.52
C ALA A 466 -15.27 -8.19 -2.49
N THR A 467 -16.56 -7.85 -2.68
CA THR A 467 -17.40 -7.09 -1.74
C THR A 467 -17.66 -7.81 -0.40
N SER A 468 -18.00 -7.03 0.64
CA SER A 468 -17.84 -7.35 2.07
C SER A 468 -18.59 -8.57 2.62
N ALA A 469 -18.05 -9.18 3.67
CA ALA A 469 -18.73 -10.18 4.51
C ALA A 469 -18.52 -9.98 6.03
N SER A 470 -19.36 -10.62 6.85
CA SER A 470 -19.51 -10.31 8.29
C SER A 470 -18.54 -11.10 9.20
N LEU A 471 -17.41 -10.49 9.55
CA LEU A 471 -16.34 -11.11 10.37
C LEU A 471 -16.10 -10.39 11.69
N GLY A 472 -16.90 -10.69 12.71
CA GLY A 472 -16.63 -10.25 14.09
C GLY A 472 -16.47 -8.72 14.21
N PRO A 473 -15.57 -8.22 15.07
CA PRO A 473 -15.02 -6.87 14.96
C PRO A 473 -14.09 -6.78 13.74
N THR A 474 -14.33 -5.81 12.84
CA THR A 474 -13.59 -5.67 11.58
C THR A 474 -12.84 -4.34 11.53
N PHE A 475 -11.57 -4.35 11.11
CA PHE A 475 -10.81 -3.11 10.86
C PHE A 475 -10.86 -2.74 9.38
N CYS A 476 -11.18 -1.48 9.09
CA CYS A 476 -11.37 -0.95 7.74
C CYS A 476 -10.36 0.16 7.44
N SER A 477 -9.78 0.15 6.24
CA SER A 477 -8.83 1.19 5.82
C SER A 477 -8.86 1.44 4.31
N ALA A 478 -8.25 2.54 3.89
CA ALA A 478 -8.18 3.01 2.50
C ALA A 478 -6.98 4.00 2.35
N PRO A 479 -6.57 4.41 1.13
CA PRO A 479 -5.34 5.16 0.90
C PRO A 479 -5.31 6.56 1.52
N THR A 480 -6.45 7.26 1.53
CA THR A 480 -6.56 8.65 2.02
C THR A 480 -7.71 8.81 3.01
N ASN A 481 -7.76 9.95 3.73
CA ASN A 481 -8.88 10.25 4.63
C ASN A 481 -10.23 10.19 3.91
N VAL A 482 -10.35 10.82 2.74
CA VAL A 482 -11.59 10.85 1.95
C VAL A 482 -12.07 9.45 1.58
N ASP A 483 -11.14 8.55 1.21
CA ASP A 483 -11.48 7.17 0.86
C ASP A 483 -11.99 6.39 2.08
N VAL A 484 -11.38 6.59 3.26
CA VAL A 484 -11.84 5.96 4.52
C VAL A 484 -13.20 6.53 4.95
N ASP A 485 -13.42 7.83 4.79
CA ASP A 485 -14.69 8.50 5.12
C ASP A 485 -15.83 7.97 4.21
N ASN A 486 -15.57 7.88 2.91
CA ASN A 486 -16.48 7.28 1.93
C ASN A 486 -16.76 5.80 2.25
N PHE A 487 -15.72 5.01 2.55
CA PHE A 487 -15.87 3.60 2.86
C PHE A 487 -16.69 3.36 4.15
N ALA A 488 -16.41 4.11 5.22
CA ALA A 488 -17.19 4.08 6.45
C ALA A 488 -18.68 4.41 6.19
N SER A 489 -18.93 5.48 5.43
CA SER A 489 -20.28 5.92 5.06
C SER A 489 -21.01 4.88 4.21
N ARG A 490 -20.32 4.21 3.27
CA ARG A 490 -20.89 3.11 2.48
C ARG A 490 -21.30 1.94 3.37
N ILE A 491 -20.45 1.54 4.32
CA ILE A 491 -20.74 0.42 5.25
C ILE A 491 -21.95 0.74 6.15
N ASP A 492 -22.00 1.93 6.76
CA ASP A 492 -23.10 2.33 7.65
C ASP A 492 -24.45 2.36 6.91
N ASN A 493 -24.49 3.03 5.75
CA ASN A 493 -25.70 3.12 4.92
C ASN A 493 -26.18 1.73 4.46
N ARG A 494 -25.29 0.87 3.96
CA ARG A 494 -25.65 -0.49 3.53
C ARG A 494 -26.10 -1.35 4.70
N SER A 495 -25.45 -1.25 5.86
CA SER A 495 -25.91 -1.91 7.08
C SER A 495 -27.28 -1.42 7.54
N ALA A 496 -27.59 -0.13 7.39
CA ALA A 496 -28.89 0.43 7.73
C ALA A 496 -30.00 -0.08 6.80
N MET A 497 -29.71 -0.17 5.49
CA MET A 497 -30.63 -0.72 4.48
C MET A 497 -30.92 -2.21 4.73
N ILE A 498 -29.89 -3.03 4.93
CA ILE A 498 -30.05 -4.48 5.19
C ILE A 498 -30.86 -4.71 6.47
N ALA A 499 -30.55 -4.00 7.56
CA ALA A 499 -31.31 -4.10 8.81
C ALA A 499 -32.78 -3.70 8.62
N ALA A 500 -33.06 -2.64 7.84
CA ALA A 500 -34.42 -2.21 7.53
C ALA A 500 -35.22 -3.27 6.75
N ARG A 501 -34.61 -3.94 5.75
CA ARG A 501 -35.25 -5.03 5.01
C ARG A 501 -35.53 -6.25 5.89
N CYS A 502 -34.52 -6.72 6.62
CA CYS A 502 -34.64 -7.83 7.59
C CYS A 502 -35.71 -7.58 8.67
N ASN A 503 -36.04 -6.32 8.96
CA ASN A 503 -36.98 -5.94 10.01
C ASN A 503 -38.35 -5.46 9.50
N TYR A 504 -38.57 -5.39 8.18
CA TYR A 504 -39.76 -4.76 7.58
C TYR A 504 -41.09 -5.31 8.11
N CYS A 505 -41.19 -6.62 8.31
CA CYS A 505 -42.38 -7.29 8.85
C CYS A 505 -42.28 -7.65 10.35
N LYS A 506 -41.21 -7.27 11.05
CA LYS A 506 -40.98 -7.68 12.46
C LYS A 506 -41.58 -6.66 13.43
N HIS A 507 -42.80 -6.92 13.90
CA HIS A 507 -43.43 -6.10 14.95
C HIS A 507 -42.79 -6.29 16.33
N ALA A 508 -43.00 -5.31 17.23
CA ALA A 508 -42.50 -5.37 18.61
C ALA A 508 -43.12 -6.56 19.36
N GLY A 509 -42.27 -7.50 19.81
CA GLY A 509 -42.68 -8.75 20.48
C GLY A 509 -42.46 -10.02 19.66
N GLY A 510 -42.01 -9.91 18.40
CA GLY A 510 -41.65 -11.06 17.55
C GLY A 510 -40.20 -11.56 17.71
N ALA A 511 -39.71 -12.26 16.68
CA ALA A 511 -38.33 -12.76 16.60
C ALA A 511 -37.27 -11.64 16.74
N PRO A 512 -36.02 -11.96 17.14
CA PRO A 512 -34.96 -10.96 17.32
C PRO A 512 -34.78 -10.05 16.10
N ARG A 513 -34.71 -8.74 16.36
CA ARG A 513 -34.48 -7.74 15.30
C ARG A 513 -33.02 -7.77 14.86
N VAL A 514 -32.80 -7.54 13.57
CA VAL A 514 -31.46 -7.32 13.01
C VAL A 514 -31.02 -5.91 13.35
N HIS A 515 -29.87 -5.77 14.00
CA HIS A 515 -29.30 -4.47 14.34
C HIS A 515 -28.31 -3.98 13.27
N ARG A 516 -28.30 -2.67 13.06
CA ARG A 516 -27.27 -1.95 12.29
C ARG A 516 -25.90 -2.16 12.94
N ARG A 517 -24.86 -2.26 12.12
CA ARG A 517 -23.48 -2.37 12.58
C ARG A 517 -23.02 -1.02 13.13
N PHE A 518 -22.38 -1.02 14.29
CA PHE A 518 -21.77 0.17 14.86
C PHE A 518 -20.46 0.47 14.14
N VAL A 519 -20.51 1.39 13.17
CA VAL A 519 -19.36 1.84 12.37
C VAL A 519 -18.79 3.13 12.96
N VAL A 520 -17.51 3.14 13.32
CA VAL A 520 -16.82 4.34 13.81
C VAL A 520 -15.70 4.71 12.86
N ARG A 521 -15.68 5.97 12.44
CA ARG A 521 -14.54 6.59 11.75
C ARG A 521 -13.64 7.24 12.79
N ALA A 522 -12.50 6.61 13.08
CA ALA A 522 -11.55 7.16 14.06
C ALA A 522 -10.66 8.23 13.41
N TYR A 523 -10.63 9.40 14.04
CA TYR A 523 -9.63 10.46 13.78
C TYR A 523 -8.77 10.67 15.02
N ASP A 524 -7.63 11.37 14.84
CA ASP A 524 -6.77 11.82 15.95
C ASP A 524 -7.57 12.44 17.11
N MET A 525 -7.28 11.99 18.34
CA MET A 525 -8.03 12.38 19.54
C MET A 525 -7.96 13.87 19.86
N THR A 526 -6.88 14.58 19.47
CA THR A 526 -6.79 16.03 19.65
C THR A 526 -7.76 16.77 18.73
N HIS A 527 -8.00 16.25 17.52
CA HIS A 527 -9.00 16.78 16.60
C HIS A 527 -10.42 16.46 17.08
N GLU A 528 -10.69 15.22 17.51
CA GLU A 528 -11.99 14.82 18.08
C GLU A 528 -12.35 15.69 19.30
N SER A 529 -11.43 15.83 20.27
CA SER A 529 -11.67 16.61 21.50
C SER A 529 -11.88 18.10 21.23
N ALA A 530 -11.13 18.67 20.28
CA ALA A 530 -11.29 20.08 19.89
C ALA A 530 -12.57 20.31 19.08
N ALA A 531 -12.94 19.38 18.20
CA ALA A 531 -14.19 19.44 17.44
C ALA A 531 -15.41 19.31 18.36
N PHE A 532 -15.37 18.41 19.34
CA PHE A 532 -16.40 18.30 20.36
C PHE A 532 -16.65 19.63 21.07
N ARG A 533 -15.59 20.22 21.66
CA ARG A 533 -15.69 21.51 22.36
C ARG A 533 -16.23 22.63 21.46
N ARG A 534 -15.86 22.68 20.17
CA ARG A 534 -16.40 23.70 19.25
C ARG A 534 -17.87 23.47 18.88
N LEU A 535 -18.33 22.23 18.74
CA LEU A 535 -19.76 21.94 18.50
C LEU A 535 -20.65 22.20 19.72
N LEU A 536 -20.09 22.14 20.92
CA LEU A 536 -20.77 22.59 22.15
C LEU A 536 -20.91 24.12 22.20
N GLN A 537 -19.96 24.86 21.65
CA GLN A 537 -19.98 26.33 21.57
C GLN A 537 -20.88 26.83 20.43
N ASP A 538 -20.75 26.24 19.24
CA ASP A 538 -21.53 26.57 18.05
C ASP A 538 -21.92 25.28 17.31
N PRO A 539 -23.18 24.83 17.52
CA PRO A 539 -23.75 23.66 16.86
C PRO A 539 -23.70 23.67 15.32
N ASN A 540 -23.53 24.84 14.69
CA ASN A 540 -23.63 24.99 13.22
C ASN A 540 -22.32 24.71 12.49
N GLN A 541 -21.19 24.52 13.19
CA GLN A 541 -19.89 24.35 12.52
C GLN A 541 -19.81 23.04 11.72
N GLY A 542 -20.49 21.98 12.16
CA GLY A 542 -20.41 20.65 11.53
C GLY A 542 -18.96 20.19 11.37
N ASP A 543 -18.58 19.77 10.17
CA ASP A 543 -17.20 19.41 9.80
C ASP A 543 -16.16 20.50 10.11
N ASN A 544 -16.56 21.78 10.17
CA ASN A 544 -15.65 22.90 10.39
C ASN A 544 -15.19 23.04 11.85
N ALA A 545 -15.73 22.23 12.78
CA ALA A 545 -15.46 22.29 14.20
C ALA A 545 -14.03 21.84 14.58
N ALA A 546 -13.39 21.01 13.76
CA ALA A 546 -12.00 20.61 13.99
C ALA A 546 -11.04 21.82 13.89
N PRO A 547 -9.84 21.76 14.48
CA PRO A 547 -8.90 22.89 14.49
C PRO A 547 -8.61 23.45 13.10
N LYS A 548 -9.07 24.69 12.88
CA LYS A 548 -8.58 25.57 11.82
C LYS A 548 -7.57 26.53 12.41
N SER A 549 -6.34 26.46 11.94
CA SER A 549 -5.34 27.50 12.17
C SER A 549 -4.81 27.96 10.82
N PHE A 550 -4.62 29.25 10.64
CA PHE A 550 -4.12 29.82 9.38
C PHE A 550 -2.76 29.22 8.96
N PHE A 551 -1.96 28.83 9.96
CA PHE A 551 -0.61 28.28 9.84
C PHE A 551 -0.53 26.75 10.01
N TYR A 552 -1.64 26.03 9.89
CA TYR A 552 -1.65 24.57 9.80
C TYR A 552 -2.54 24.14 8.62
N PRO A 553 -2.26 23.01 7.96
CA PRO A 553 -3.21 22.47 6.98
C PRO A 553 -4.58 22.24 7.66
N PRO A 554 -5.71 22.51 6.97
CA PRO A 554 -7.03 22.28 7.55
C PRO A 554 -7.17 20.81 7.93
N SER A 555 -7.77 20.55 9.10
CA SER A 555 -8.01 19.18 9.55
C SER A 555 -8.92 18.46 8.56
N ASN A 556 -8.57 17.21 8.23
CA ASN A 556 -9.38 16.31 7.41
C ASN A 556 -10.49 15.60 8.22
N TRP A 557 -10.70 16.01 9.47
CA TRP A 557 -11.76 15.49 10.32
C TRP A 557 -13.14 15.80 9.74
N LYS A 558 -14.06 14.85 9.85
CA LYS A 558 -15.47 14.98 9.49
C LYS A 558 -16.34 14.61 10.67
N LEU A 559 -17.49 15.26 10.79
CA LEU A 559 -18.42 14.92 11.86
C LEU A 559 -18.98 13.51 11.65
N HIS A 560 -19.47 13.18 10.46
CA HIS A 560 -20.18 11.91 10.21
C HIS A 560 -19.37 10.67 10.64
N LEU A 561 -19.98 9.81 11.46
CA LEU A 561 -19.41 8.58 12.03
C LEU A 561 -18.17 8.74 12.94
N SER A 562 -17.71 9.97 13.20
CA SER A 562 -16.65 10.25 14.19
C SER A 562 -17.03 9.84 15.61
N SER A 563 -16.05 9.77 16.52
CA SER A 563 -16.33 9.52 17.94
C SER A 563 -17.27 10.60 18.51
N VAL A 564 -17.11 11.84 18.04
CA VAL A 564 -17.94 12.99 18.38
C VAL A 564 -19.38 12.86 17.91
N TYR A 565 -19.61 12.38 16.69
CA TYR A 565 -20.97 12.14 16.16
C TYR A 565 -21.73 11.11 17.00
N TRP A 566 -21.06 10.02 17.38
CA TRP A 566 -21.66 9.02 18.26
C TRP A 566 -21.90 9.56 19.67
N LEU A 567 -20.97 10.32 20.26
CA LEU A 567 -21.19 10.92 21.57
C LEU A 567 -22.36 11.93 21.56
N LEU A 568 -22.44 12.79 20.54
CA LEU A 568 -23.55 13.73 20.36
C LEU A 568 -24.89 13.00 20.19
N MET A 569 -24.92 11.86 19.50
CA MET A 569 -26.13 11.03 19.38
C MET A 569 -26.55 10.44 20.73
N LEU A 570 -25.60 9.93 21.51
CA LEU A 570 -25.85 9.38 22.84
C LEU A 570 -26.34 10.46 23.81
N LEU A 571 -25.78 11.68 23.73
CA LEU A 571 -26.22 12.86 24.48
C LEU A 571 -27.52 13.50 23.95
N ARG A 572 -28.16 12.92 22.92
CA ARG A 572 -29.41 13.40 22.29
C ARG A 572 -29.31 14.80 21.67
N SER A 573 -28.15 15.14 21.12
CA SER A 573 -27.94 16.38 20.38
C SER A 573 -28.81 16.45 19.12
N PRO A 574 -29.46 17.60 18.82
CA PRO A 574 -30.16 17.80 17.56
C PRO A 574 -29.22 18.02 16.36
N ILE A 575 -27.90 18.09 16.57
CA ILE A 575 -26.90 18.23 15.49
C ILE A 575 -26.82 16.97 14.62
N VAL A 576 -27.12 15.81 15.21
CA VAL A 576 -27.03 14.50 14.57
C VAL A 576 -28.37 13.77 14.65
N ARG A 577 -28.53 12.70 13.89
CA ARG A 577 -29.75 11.86 13.97
C ARG A 577 -29.92 11.31 15.39
N SER A 578 -31.16 11.10 15.81
CA SER A 578 -31.46 10.38 17.05
C SER A 578 -31.01 8.91 16.98
N LEU A 579 -30.76 8.32 18.15
CA LEU A 579 -30.54 6.88 18.29
C LEU A 579 -31.82 6.12 17.90
N HIS A 580 -31.70 5.21 16.95
CA HIS A 580 -32.79 4.42 16.38
C HIS A 580 -32.90 3.05 17.08
N GLN A 581 -34.09 2.47 17.18
CA GLN A 581 -34.31 1.17 17.85
C GLN A 581 -33.49 -0.01 17.27
N ASP A 582 -33.12 0.09 15.98
CA ASP A 582 -32.29 -0.89 15.29
C ASP A 582 -30.79 -0.56 15.32
N ASP A 583 -30.36 0.53 15.96
CA ASP A 583 -28.93 0.75 16.19
C ASP A 583 -28.36 -0.32 17.14
N ALA A 584 -27.03 -0.46 17.19
CA ALA A 584 -26.40 -1.56 17.92
C ALA A 584 -26.72 -1.51 19.43
N PRO A 585 -27.03 -2.65 20.11
CA PRO A 585 -27.39 -2.66 21.53
C PRO A 585 -26.36 -2.01 22.46
N VAL A 586 -25.07 -2.04 22.09
CA VAL A 586 -24.00 -1.35 22.82
C VAL A 586 -24.21 0.17 22.91
N LEU A 587 -24.80 0.80 21.89
CA LEU A 587 -25.12 2.23 21.92
C LEU A 587 -26.28 2.53 22.88
N HIS A 588 -27.28 1.66 22.96
CA HIS A 588 -28.36 1.80 23.95
C HIS A 588 -27.84 1.65 25.39
N HIS A 589 -26.95 0.68 25.65
CA HIS A 589 -26.30 0.55 26.96
C HIS A 589 -25.40 1.74 27.30
N LEU A 590 -24.64 2.28 26.32
CA LEU A 590 -23.85 3.49 26.50
C LEU A 590 -24.73 4.71 26.83
N GLN A 591 -25.85 4.89 26.13
CA GLN A 591 -26.80 5.97 26.42
C GLN A 591 -27.39 5.85 27.82
N GLN A 592 -27.78 4.64 28.25
CA GLN A 592 -28.27 4.40 29.61
C GLN A 592 -27.22 4.74 30.69
N GLY A 593 -25.95 4.35 30.49
CA GLY A 593 -24.85 4.72 31.39
C GLY A 593 -24.59 6.23 31.40
N ILE A 594 -24.64 6.87 30.23
CA ILE A 594 -24.55 8.32 30.06
C ILE A 594 -25.68 9.06 30.78
N ASP A 595 -26.90 8.52 30.80
CA ASP A 595 -28.05 9.11 31.49
C ASP A 595 -27.95 9.02 33.01
N GLN A 596 -27.41 7.90 33.52
CA GLN A 596 -27.22 7.64 34.95
C GLN A 596 -26.01 8.37 35.55
N ASN A 597 -25.01 8.70 34.74
CA ASN A 597 -23.81 9.41 35.20
C ASN A 597 -24.14 10.88 35.56
N LEU A 598 -23.88 11.29 36.80
CA LEU A 598 -24.16 12.64 37.29
C LEU A 598 -23.12 13.67 36.83
N ASP A 599 -21.87 13.27 36.62
CA ASP A 599 -20.74 14.15 36.29
C ASP A 599 -20.95 14.88 34.94
N ILE A 600 -21.67 14.25 34.02
CA ILE A 600 -22.03 14.82 32.71
C ILE A 600 -23.48 15.34 32.64
N ALA A 601 -24.18 15.53 33.77
CA ALA A 601 -25.55 16.04 33.78
C ALA A 601 -25.66 17.46 33.19
N GLY A 602 -24.74 18.36 33.54
CA GLY A 602 -24.66 19.70 32.95
C GLY A 602 -24.37 19.66 31.45
N LEU A 603 -23.54 18.72 30.99
CA LEU A 603 -23.23 18.52 29.58
C LEU A 603 -24.45 18.01 28.79
N ARG A 604 -25.25 17.09 29.36
CA ARG A 604 -26.55 16.67 28.77
C ARG A 604 -27.49 17.86 28.65
N ALA A 605 -27.59 18.71 29.68
CA ALA A 605 -28.42 19.91 29.66
C ALA A 605 -27.98 20.91 28.57
N LEU A 606 -26.67 21.13 28.41
CA LEU A 606 -26.14 21.99 27.34
C LEU A 606 -26.46 21.42 25.95
N VAL A 607 -26.16 20.14 25.71
CA VAL A 607 -26.33 19.50 24.40
C VAL A 607 -27.81 19.43 23.97
N THR A 608 -28.72 19.32 24.93
CA THR A 608 -30.17 19.38 24.71
C THR A 608 -30.74 20.80 24.69
N ARG A 609 -29.89 21.82 24.84
CA ARG A 609 -30.23 23.27 24.86
C ARG A 609 -31.13 23.69 26.03
N ALA A 610 -31.05 22.97 27.15
CA ALA A 610 -31.70 23.36 28.41
C ALA A 610 -30.89 24.42 29.19
N ILE A 611 -29.59 24.53 28.94
CA ILE A 611 -28.70 25.62 29.39
C ILE A 611 -27.83 26.11 28.22
N ASP A 612 -27.27 27.31 28.35
CA ASP A 612 -26.33 27.89 27.38
C ASP A 612 -24.85 27.55 27.71
N TRP A 613 -23.96 27.89 26.78
CA TRP A 613 -22.53 27.60 26.87
C TRP A 613 -21.86 28.38 28.02
N GLU A 614 -22.27 29.62 28.23
CA GLU A 614 -21.75 30.50 29.28
C GLU A 614 -22.07 29.93 30.67
N THR A 615 -23.31 29.49 30.90
CA THR A 615 -23.74 28.84 32.14
C THR A 615 -23.01 27.52 32.36
N PHE A 616 -22.84 26.71 31.32
CA PHE A 616 -22.12 25.44 31.44
C PHE A 616 -20.62 25.64 31.72
N SER A 617 -19.95 26.53 30.98
CA SER A 617 -18.51 26.76 31.12
C SER A 617 -18.12 27.54 32.38
N GLY A 618 -19.06 28.28 32.98
CA GLY A 618 -18.92 28.88 34.31
C GLY A 618 -19.24 27.94 35.49
N SER A 619 -19.71 26.71 35.23
CA SER A 619 -20.04 25.73 36.28
C SER A 619 -18.78 25.12 36.92
N LYS A 620 -18.89 24.66 38.17
CA LYS A 620 -17.77 23.99 38.86
C LYS A 620 -17.54 22.56 38.35
N GLU A 621 -18.57 22.01 37.71
CA GLU A 621 -18.66 20.67 37.19
C GLU A 621 -18.07 20.57 35.76
N TYR A 622 -17.78 21.70 35.10
CA TYR A 622 -17.29 21.79 33.73
C TYR A 622 -16.07 20.90 33.44
N ASP A 623 -15.01 21.00 34.24
CA ASP A 623 -13.76 20.26 34.00
C ASP A 623 -13.94 18.75 34.20
N ILE A 624 -14.82 18.34 35.13
CA ILE A 624 -15.18 16.93 35.34
C ILE A 624 -15.98 16.45 34.12
N ALA A 625 -17.05 17.16 33.76
CA ALA A 625 -17.91 16.83 32.62
C ALA A 625 -17.14 16.70 31.30
N MET A 626 -16.20 17.62 31.03
CA MET A 626 -15.36 17.59 29.84
C MET A 626 -14.32 16.46 29.87
N THR A 627 -13.82 16.09 31.06
CA THR A 627 -12.90 14.96 31.25
C THR A 627 -13.61 13.64 30.98
N THR A 628 -14.77 13.42 31.62
CA THR A 628 -15.62 12.23 31.41
C THR A 628 -16.13 12.14 29.96
N ALA A 629 -16.41 13.27 29.30
CA ALA A 629 -16.70 13.28 27.87
C ALA A 629 -15.52 12.79 27.00
N GLY A 630 -14.29 13.16 27.36
CA GLY A 630 -13.07 12.65 26.73
C GLY A 630 -12.90 11.14 26.90
N GLU A 631 -13.27 10.60 28.07
CA GLU A 631 -13.30 9.15 28.32
C GLU A 631 -14.33 8.44 27.42
N TYR A 632 -15.53 8.99 27.25
CA TYR A 632 -16.52 8.45 26.32
C TYR A 632 -16.06 8.53 24.85
N LEU A 633 -15.43 9.63 24.40
CA LEU A 633 -14.84 9.73 23.04
C LEU A 633 -13.77 8.65 22.80
N ASN A 634 -12.99 8.31 23.83
CA ASN A 634 -12.00 7.23 23.79
C ASN A 634 -12.67 5.84 23.70
N ASP A 635 -13.65 5.59 24.56
CA ASP A 635 -14.35 4.30 24.69
C ASP A 635 -15.24 3.95 23.48
N ILE A 636 -15.86 4.95 22.84
CA ILE A 636 -16.67 4.80 21.62
C ILE A 636 -15.92 4.06 20.50
N ALA A 637 -14.66 4.42 20.24
CA ALA A 637 -13.83 3.77 19.23
C ALA A 637 -13.48 2.32 19.60
N CYS A 638 -13.22 2.06 20.89
CA CYS A 638 -12.91 0.72 21.40
C CYS A 638 -14.11 -0.25 21.33
N ARG A 639 -15.34 0.29 21.37
CA ARG A 639 -16.59 -0.50 21.29
C ARG A 639 -17.15 -0.69 19.88
N ALA A 640 -16.51 -0.10 18.87
CA ALA A 640 -16.94 -0.20 17.48
C ALA A 640 -17.10 -1.67 17.05
N LYS A 641 -18.11 -1.96 16.21
CA LYS A 641 -18.18 -3.24 15.50
C LYS A 641 -17.28 -3.21 14.27
N ILE A 642 -17.20 -2.05 13.62
CA ILE A 642 -16.35 -1.79 12.47
C ILE A 642 -15.62 -0.48 12.74
N LEU A 643 -14.28 -0.50 12.78
CA LEU A 643 -13.47 0.70 12.99
C LEU A 643 -12.75 1.06 11.69
N CYS A 644 -13.02 2.25 11.18
CA CYS A 644 -12.43 2.78 9.96
C CYS A 644 -11.35 3.81 10.29
N ALA A 645 -10.11 3.61 9.84
CA ALA A 645 -9.02 4.57 10.04
C ALA A 645 -7.97 4.52 8.92
N THR A 646 -7.15 5.58 8.77
CA THR A 646 -6.08 5.56 7.76
C THR A 646 -4.92 4.65 8.18
N PRO A 647 -4.03 4.24 7.25
CA PRO A 647 -2.84 3.47 7.58
C PRO A 647 -1.92 4.18 8.59
N ALA A 648 -1.87 5.52 8.57
CA ALA A 648 -1.10 6.32 9.51
C ALA A 648 -1.73 6.30 10.92
N ASP A 649 -3.05 6.51 11.01
CA ASP A 649 -3.78 6.42 12.28
C ASP A 649 -3.65 5.02 12.89
N SER A 650 -3.57 3.96 12.07
CA SER A 650 -3.41 2.57 12.51
C SER A 650 -2.10 2.26 13.23
N GLU A 651 -1.10 3.14 13.14
CA GLU A 651 0.17 3.05 13.89
C GLU A 651 0.29 4.12 14.97
N ASN A 652 -0.22 5.33 14.71
CA ASN A 652 -0.02 6.50 15.57
C ASN A 652 -1.10 6.65 16.66
N ASP A 653 -2.35 6.25 16.40
CA ASP A 653 -3.42 6.33 17.40
C ASP A 653 -3.50 5.03 18.20
N LYS A 654 -3.34 5.15 19.53
CA LYS A 654 -3.34 4.01 20.46
C LYS A 654 -4.65 3.21 20.42
N ARG A 655 -5.82 3.85 20.26
CA ARG A 655 -7.13 3.17 20.21
C ARG A 655 -7.22 2.32 18.95
N VAL A 656 -6.85 2.90 17.81
CA VAL A 656 -6.87 2.23 16.51
C VAL A 656 -5.89 1.04 16.51
N LYS A 657 -4.70 1.23 17.07
CA LYS A 657 -3.70 0.17 17.22
C LYS A 657 -4.18 -0.96 18.15
N MET A 658 -4.82 -0.64 19.27
CA MET A 658 -5.40 -1.65 20.17
C MET A 658 -6.57 -2.41 19.51
N PHE A 659 -7.43 -1.73 18.75
CA PHE A 659 -8.51 -2.36 18.00
C PHE A 659 -7.97 -3.32 16.94
N LYS A 660 -6.94 -2.89 16.19
CA LYS A 660 -6.25 -3.70 15.18
C LYS A 660 -5.74 -5.03 15.73
N LEU A 661 -5.20 -5.03 16.96
CA LEU A 661 -4.68 -6.25 17.61
C LEU A 661 -5.76 -7.29 17.96
N HIS A 662 -7.04 -6.90 18.06
CA HIS A 662 -8.15 -7.83 18.33
C HIS A 662 -9.17 -7.91 17.18
N ALA A 663 -8.88 -7.33 16.02
CA ALA A 663 -9.74 -7.40 14.85
C ALA A 663 -9.79 -8.84 14.32
N LYS A 664 -11.00 -9.32 14.00
CA LYS A 664 -11.22 -10.68 13.45
C LYS A 664 -11.20 -10.72 11.92
N GLY A 665 -11.06 -9.56 11.28
CA GLY A 665 -10.96 -9.41 9.84
C GLY A 665 -10.59 -7.99 9.45
N PHE A 666 -10.06 -7.85 8.24
CA PHE A 666 -9.57 -6.62 7.66
C PHE A 666 -10.29 -6.35 6.34
N ALA A 667 -10.58 -5.09 6.04
CA ALA A 667 -11.23 -4.69 4.80
C ALA A 667 -10.56 -3.43 4.24
N ILE A 668 -10.05 -3.51 3.01
CA ILE A 668 -9.22 -2.47 2.38
C ILE A 668 -9.87 -1.97 1.10
N ASP A 669 -10.35 -0.73 1.12
CA ASP A 669 -10.94 -0.07 -0.05
C ASP A 669 -9.89 0.71 -0.86
N GLU A 670 -10.23 1.03 -2.11
CA GLU A 670 -9.36 1.76 -3.07
C GLU A 670 -7.93 1.18 -3.17
N ALA A 671 -7.80 -0.14 -3.06
CA ALA A 671 -6.52 -0.84 -2.92
C ALA A 671 -5.65 -0.83 -4.19
N SER A 672 -6.23 -0.49 -5.33
CA SER A 672 -5.51 -0.18 -6.59
C SER A 672 -4.69 1.12 -6.49
N ASN A 673 -5.04 2.03 -5.58
CA ASN A 673 -4.29 3.25 -5.27
C ASN A 673 -3.48 3.12 -3.95
N MET A 674 -3.71 2.06 -3.16
CA MET A 674 -2.95 1.80 -1.93
C MET A 674 -1.53 1.29 -2.22
N LYS A 675 -0.53 1.86 -1.52
CA LYS A 675 0.87 1.40 -1.53
C LYS A 675 1.03 0.11 -0.74
N ARG A 676 1.85 -0.85 -1.19
CA ARG A 676 2.16 -2.09 -0.44
C ARG A 676 2.60 -1.86 1.02
N PRO A 677 3.50 -0.91 1.38
CA PRO A 677 3.80 -0.62 2.78
C PRO A 677 2.58 -0.25 3.63
N ASN A 678 1.62 0.50 3.07
CA ASN A 678 0.40 0.88 3.79
C ASN A 678 -0.47 -0.35 4.11
N LEU A 679 -0.57 -1.31 3.18
CA LEU A 679 -1.22 -2.61 3.44
C LEU A 679 -0.48 -3.36 4.56
N TYR A 680 0.85 -3.35 4.58
CA TYR A 680 1.64 -4.00 5.64
C TYR A 680 1.45 -3.32 7.01
N CYS A 681 1.35 -1.98 7.09
CA CYS A 681 0.99 -1.30 8.34
C CYS A 681 -0.40 -1.70 8.84
N VAL A 682 -1.37 -1.86 7.93
CA VAL A 682 -2.76 -2.17 8.30
C VAL A 682 -2.97 -3.65 8.64
N TRP A 683 -2.42 -4.58 7.85
CA TRP A 683 -2.75 -6.02 7.93
C TRP A 683 -1.54 -6.91 8.29
N GLY A 684 -0.31 -6.39 8.20
CA GLY A 684 0.93 -7.17 8.27
C GLY A 684 1.04 -8.06 9.50
N ASN A 685 1.55 -9.28 9.29
CA ASN A 685 1.76 -10.34 10.29
C ASN A 685 0.52 -10.78 11.10
N THR A 686 -0.68 -10.27 10.83
CA THR A 686 -1.89 -10.72 11.55
C THR A 686 -2.39 -12.09 11.11
N LEU A 687 -2.12 -12.49 9.85
CA LEU A 687 -2.72 -13.64 9.14
C LEU A 687 -4.25 -13.71 9.25
N SER A 688 -4.90 -12.61 9.64
CA SER A 688 -6.34 -12.52 9.79
C SER A 688 -7.00 -12.42 8.41
N PRO A 689 -8.27 -12.86 8.27
CA PRO A 689 -9.03 -12.70 7.05
C PRO A 689 -8.96 -11.27 6.49
N LEU A 690 -8.78 -11.14 5.18
CA LEU A 690 -8.59 -9.87 4.49
C LEU A 690 -9.52 -9.81 3.28
N PHE A 691 -10.31 -8.74 3.20
CA PHE A 691 -11.00 -8.32 1.99
C PHE A 691 -10.33 -7.10 1.36
N VAL A 692 -10.19 -7.12 0.03
CA VAL A 692 -9.58 -6.04 -0.74
C VAL A 692 -10.50 -5.64 -1.89
N PHE A 693 -10.81 -4.35 -1.98
CA PHE A 693 -11.66 -3.76 -3.02
C PHE A 693 -10.88 -2.71 -3.82
N GLY A 694 -11.28 -2.47 -5.06
CA GLY A 694 -10.69 -1.47 -5.96
C GLY A 694 -10.65 -1.93 -7.41
N ASP A 695 -10.56 -0.99 -8.34
CA ASP A 695 -10.44 -1.27 -9.78
C ASP A 695 -8.98 -1.09 -10.25
N PRO A 696 -8.31 -2.11 -10.80
CA PRO A 696 -6.95 -1.99 -11.33
C PRO A 696 -6.84 -1.11 -12.60
N LYS A 697 -7.95 -0.65 -13.18
CA LYS A 697 -7.97 0.36 -14.25
C LYS A 697 -7.91 1.80 -13.72
N GLN A 698 -8.16 2.03 -12.44
CA GLN A 698 -8.07 3.34 -11.80
C GLN A 698 -6.61 3.73 -11.49
N LEU A 699 -6.40 4.87 -10.82
CA LEU A 699 -5.09 5.44 -10.59
C LEU A 699 -4.22 4.58 -9.67
N ARG A 700 -3.05 4.17 -10.19
CA ARG A 700 -1.99 3.50 -9.41
C ARG A 700 -1.37 4.44 -8.36
N PRO A 701 -0.75 3.88 -7.29
CA PRO A 701 -0.15 4.67 -6.22
C PRO A 701 0.98 5.56 -6.76
N THR A 702 0.88 6.87 -6.51
CA THR A 702 1.87 7.84 -7.02
C THR A 702 3.28 7.53 -6.50
N VAL A 703 4.28 7.56 -7.39
CA VAL A 703 5.72 7.47 -7.10
C VAL A 703 6.37 8.70 -7.70
N MET A 704 7.12 9.46 -6.91
CA MET A 704 7.61 10.79 -7.31
C MET A 704 8.83 10.66 -8.21
N MET A 705 9.79 9.81 -7.86
CA MET A 705 11.01 9.60 -8.64
C MET A 705 10.85 8.60 -9.81
N LEU A 706 9.64 8.41 -10.35
CA LEU A 706 9.36 7.36 -11.35
C LEU A 706 10.23 7.45 -12.62
N THR A 707 10.56 8.67 -13.04
CA THR A 707 11.36 8.95 -14.23
C THR A 707 12.70 9.64 -13.93
N GLU A 708 12.98 9.92 -12.66
CA GLU A 708 14.14 10.71 -12.24
C GLU A 708 15.45 9.93 -12.40
N ARG A 709 16.46 10.59 -12.97
CA ARG A 709 17.76 10.00 -13.32
C ARG A 709 18.91 10.89 -12.88
N TRP A 710 20.02 10.28 -12.52
CA TRP A 710 21.28 10.99 -12.38
C TRP A 710 21.71 11.59 -13.73
N PRO A 711 22.41 12.74 -13.73
CA PRO A 711 22.91 13.33 -14.97
C PRO A 711 23.78 12.35 -15.76
N ASN A 712 23.61 12.33 -17.09
CA ASN A 712 24.48 11.54 -17.98
C ASN A 712 25.95 11.93 -17.78
N SER A 713 26.84 10.94 -17.65
CA SER A 713 28.28 11.17 -17.75
C SER A 713 28.76 10.85 -19.17
N LYS A 714 30.00 11.23 -19.50
CA LYS A 714 30.63 10.83 -20.77
C LYS A 714 30.83 9.31 -20.92
N THR A 715 30.73 8.54 -19.83
CA THR A 715 31.04 7.11 -19.78
C THR A 715 29.86 6.22 -19.42
N ARG A 716 28.76 6.77 -18.87
CA ARG A 716 27.55 6.01 -18.54
C ARG A 716 26.27 6.83 -18.78
N PRO A 717 25.22 6.23 -19.38
CA PRO A 717 23.89 6.86 -19.44
C PRO A 717 23.31 7.01 -18.03
N GLY A 718 22.50 8.04 -17.83
CA GLY A 718 21.90 8.38 -16.54
C GLY A 718 21.05 7.25 -15.98
N GLU A 719 21.50 6.69 -14.86
CA GLU A 719 20.79 5.68 -14.08
C GLU A 719 19.61 6.32 -13.33
N PHE A 720 18.54 5.55 -13.09
CA PHE A 720 17.41 6.01 -12.28
C PHE A 720 17.84 6.25 -10.83
N ILE A 721 17.39 7.37 -10.23
CA ILE A 721 17.67 7.71 -8.83
C ILE A 721 16.93 6.73 -7.92
N ASN A 722 15.61 6.60 -8.12
CA ASN A 722 14.81 5.54 -7.49
C ASN A 722 14.81 4.30 -8.40
N ARG A 723 15.77 3.41 -8.18
CA ARG A 723 15.87 2.12 -8.89
C ARG A 723 14.64 1.21 -8.67
N TYR A 724 13.87 1.46 -7.61
CA TYR A 724 12.66 0.72 -7.23
C TYR A 724 11.36 1.36 -7.70
N ALA A 725 11.39 2.50 -8.40
CA ALA A 725 10.19 3.30 -8.62
C ALA A 725 9.07 2.57 -9.37
N TRP A 726 9.43 1.65 -10.27
CA TRP A 726 8.49 0.82 -11.02
C TRP A 726 7.84 -0.28 -10.16
N ASP A 727 8.59 -0.90 -9.25
CA ASP A 727 8.07 -1.85 -8.27
C ASP A 727 7.24 -1.12 -7.19
N ALA A 728 7.71 0.03 -6.71
CA ALA A 728 6.98 0.89 -5.80
C ALA A 728 5.59 1.33 -6.34
N ARG A 729 5.43 1.39 -7.67
CA ARG A 729 4.18 1.71 -8.38
C ARG A 729 3.19 0.54 -8.43
N ILE A 730 3.60 -0.69 -8.09
CA ILE A 730 2.68 -1.83 -7.95
C ILE A 730 1.84 -1.61 -6.70
N SER A 731 0.51 -1.61 -6.89
CA SER A 731 -0.46 -1.42 -5.81
C SER A 731 -0.59 -2.64 -4.89
N ALA A 732 -1.24 -2.43 -3.75
CA ALA A 732 -1.62 -3.50 -2.82
C ALA A 732 -2.50 -4.55 -3.52
N LEU A 733 -3.49 -4.11 -4.31
CA LEU A 733 -4.37 -4.98 -5.09
C LEU A 733 -3.57 -5.79 -6.13
N GLU A 734 -2.81 -5.11 -6.98
CA GLU A 734 -2.03 -5.77 -8.06
C GLU A 734 -1.03 -6.79 -7.51
N TYR A 735 -0.42 -6.52 -6.35
CA TYR A 735 0.50 -7.44 -5.72
C TYR A 735 -0.17 -8.74 -5.27
N LEU A 736 -1.36 -8.66 -4.65
CA LEU A 736 -2.12 -9.83 -4.22
C LEU A 736 -2.61 -10.63 -5.45
N GLN A 737 -3.08 -9.95 -6.49
CA GLN A 737 -3.45 -10.56 -7.77
C GLN A 737 -2.28 -11.26 -8.47
N ALA A 738 -1.11 -10.60 -8.53
CA ALA A 738 0.11 -11.16 -9.11
C ALA A 738 0.65 -12.36 -8.32
N SER A 739 0.38 -12.41 -7.00
CA SER A 739 0.69 -13.54 -6.12
C SER A 739 -0.24 -14.76 -6.36
N GLY A 740 -1.17 -14.67 -7.30
CA GLY A 740 -2.06 -15.76 -7.70
C GLY A 740 -3.36 -15.85 -6.90
N ILE A 741 -3.66 -14.87 -6.04
CA ILE A 741 -4.93 -14.80 -5.30
C ILE A 741 -6.07 -14.51 -6.29
N PRO A 742 -7.11 -15.37 -6.38
CA PRO A 742 -8.22 -15.17 -7.31
C PRO A 742 -9.11 -13.95 -6.98
N THR A 743 -9.38 -13.13 -7.99
CA THR A 743 -10.20 -11.92 -7.91
C THR A 743 -11.66 -12.19 -8.28
N TYR A 744 -12.62 -11.71 -7.50
CA TYR A 744 -14.01 -11.63 -7.95
C TYR A 744 -14.20 -10.40 -8.86
N ARG A 745 -14.77 -10.58 -10.07
CA ARG A 745 -15.19 -9.43 -10.90
C ARG A 745 -16.68 -9.19 -10.74
N TYR A 746 -17.04 -8.02 -10.25
CA TYR A 746 -18.43 -7.56 -10.24
C TYR A 746 -18.89 -7.24 -11.68
N GLY A 747 -20.09 -7.71 -12.05
CA GLY A 747 -20.81 -7.25 -13.24
C GLY A 747 -20.18 -7.49 -14.61
N ASN A 748 -19.26 -8.45 -14.78
CA ASN A 748 -18.69 -8.77 -16.10
C ASN A 748 -18.79 -10.26 -16.48
N LEU A 749 -19.76 -10.58 -17.33
CA LEU A 749 -19.61 -11.56 -18.41
C LEU A 749 -19.97 -10.97 -19.80
N ASP A 750 -20.49 -9.74 -19.85
CA ASP A 750 -20.90 -9.06 -21.09
C ASP A 750 -20.26 -7.66 -21.16
N THR A 751 -19.32 -7.46 -22.09
CA THR A 751 -18.41 -6.32 -22.09
C THR A 751 -18.99 -5.06 -22.76
N THR A 752 -20.11 -4.51 -22.24
CA THR A 752 -20.72 -3.29 -22.84
C THR A 752 -21.14 -2.18 -21.88
N LYS A 753 -21.37 -2.40 -20.57
CA LYS A 753 -21.72 -1.32 -19.63
C LYS A 753 -21.11 -1.56 -18.24
N ALA A 754 -20.20 -0.67 -17.83
CA ALA A 754 -19.54 -0.74 -16.51
C ALA A 754 -19.42 0.64 -15.87
N SER A 755 -20.42 0.99 -15.05
CA SER A 755 -20.35 2.00 -13.99
C SER A 755 -21.60 1.88 -13.12
N ASP A 756 -21.43 1.39 -11.89
CA ASP A 756 -22.21 1.71 -10.66
C ASP A 756 -21.68 0.86 -9.49
#